data_AF-A0A1B8ECM7-F1
#
_entry.id   AF-A0A1B8ECM7-F1
#
_cell.length_a   1.000
_cell.length_b   1.000
_cell.length_c   1.000
_cell.angle_alpha   90.00
_cell.angle_beta   90.00
_cell.angle_gamma   90.00
#
_symmetry.space_group_name_H-M   'P 1'
#
loop_
_entity.id
_entity.type
_entity.pdbx_description
1 polymer ?
#
loop_
_entity_poly.entity_id
_entity_poly.type
_entity_poly.pdbx_seq_one_letter_code
_entity_poly.pdbx_strand_id
1 'polypeptide(L)'
;MANSLRTREQARDPMEPQKRSSTWIGSPIGLRPDQTASLALLLESPSLSYNLKETSASRRPEQNPEDENGHAEDGAGSPVHMESSRNSVSGAIEEEGGDVLEELSKRAVNLFKLFRLAAERERCLDQPREQWLRAATWWLLKARTNLSIVTYNKLPVSDRICQDCHRYLAKTLWVIEKARSLSDRVRNTGVTGGGGTLNDDFGVIKDGLRKLANTMKEQKLLASMEAIALVAQDFDYSIMVQYPTFTPDIWDALSKSNRGPLVLQDQQRASSCQTIPPTSDLLPLSDTPETFVYATMFVDVMLFERSKEAPSFKFPCLLSVRRKKTQKTPEILIASQNGLLNLLVSLDSDIEWHKQPHTLEIKVWMSITARVQLSSWDFYGLRRVFNYTSHLHLRLQPWAGEELIFEAKAKSVQYAAPNPEGQRFPTLPAPDCVVRVFENVTTETSEMGTCNSQRGFRLAVMTNPSTRDLRYVCHNMGFGKLIRYALVGKDGDQGLQLSFGDANQESSITLYFSSDQKRQDLLRSVTGQPDTEEVALTDVVLRSVITAEGVPTPSSTYESPISALALQRLRVFPSSIIIEGSHGVLTDRFDIRSTTLRMRLPHNLPQSSDHQQQLHQLLVYRQEQSDLTMGVSQASVPIPTQHSLAEALRLASKPETVRAYQFADLRELHRFQAALTGSVVRYDGYAASFSIARRRMLVPVYRQLKASVVRLQVVSAANGKAVKLAAFFKDFRHASAMIFELKPTDVFESFTSRQGRFGVRLVDAKFALPKKVALADDGHEGFVDFRTLEYPGEHDDIAISFDVREVRDKFAGVLPALVNKLHKV
;
A
#
# COMPACT_ATOMS: atom_id res chain seq x y z
N MET A 1 -62.93 27.34 35.12
CA MET A 1 -61.46 27.16 35.02
C MET A 1 -61.21 25.87 34.22
N ALA A 2 -60.24 25.91 33.29
CA ALA A 2 -59.76 24.88 32.34
C ALA A 2 -60.33 23.43 32.44
N ASN A 3 -60.95 22.85 31.39
CA ASN A 3 -60.40 22.33 30.12
C ASN A 3 -59.37 21.18 30.29
N SER A 4 -59.41 20.04 29.58
CA SER A 4 -60.45 19.46 28.70
C SER A 4 -60.17 17.96 28.38
N LEU A 5 -61.25 17.22 28.10
CA LEU A 5 -61.44 16.04 27.21
C LEU A 5 -60.31 15.78 26.16
N ARG A 6 -60.03 14.56 25.63
CA ARG A 6 -60.80 13.28 25.53
C ARG A 6 -59.89 12.09 25.13
N THR A 7 -60.47 10.87 25.15
CA THR A 7 -60.08 9.60 24.49
C THR A 7 -59.70 9.73 22.99
N ARG A 8 -59.08 8.77 22.26
CA ARG A 8 -59.32 7.31 22.20
C ARG A 8 -58.32 6.52 21.30
N GLU A 9 -58.22 5.20 21.51
CA GLU A 9 -57.94 4.08 20.56
C GLU A 9 -56.76 4.10 19.54
N GLN A 10 -55.93 3.05 19.60
CA GLN A 10 -55.00 2.59 18.56
C GLN A 10 -55.67 1.57 17.62
N ALA A 11 -55.30 1.58 16.33
CA ALA A 11 -55.56 0.48 15.39
C ALA A 11 -54.33 0.27 14.46
N ARG A 12 -54.12 -0.99 14.05
CA ARG A 12 -53.10 -1.45 13.08
C ARG A 12 -53.57 -1.13 11.64
N ASP A 13 -52.85 -1.23 10.52
CA ASP A 13 -51.60 -1.90 10.04
C ASP A 13 -51.25 -1.20 8.67
N PRO A 14 -50.25 -1.59 7.82
CA PRO A 14 -49.04 -2.42 8.00
C PRO A 14 -47.74 -1.73 7.48
N MET A 15 -46.61 -2.46 7.44
CA MET A 15 -45.31 -2.03 6.93
C MET A 15 -45.13 -2.07 5.40
N GLU A 16 -44.33 -1.16 4.85
CA GLU A 16 -43.33 -1.43 3.79
C GLU A 16 -42.11 -0.48 3.93
N PRO A 17 -40.93 -0.78 3.34
CA PRO A 17 -39.66 -0.49 3.99
C PRO A 17 -39.04 0.88 3.66
N GLN A 18 -38.74 1.67 4.70
CA GLN A 18 -37.81 2.79 4.58
C GLN A 18 -36.38 2.29 4.32
N LYS A 19 -35.88 2.52 3.09
CA LYS A 19 -34.45 2.51 2.78
C LYS A 19 -33.73 3.52 3.69
N ARG A 20 -33.03 3.04 4.71
CA ARG A 20 -32.05 3.87 5.42
C ARG A 20 -30.84 4.08 4.52
N SER A 21 -30.56 5.32 4.16
CA SER A 21 -29.29 5.70 3.54
C SER A 21 -28.16 5.45 4.55
N SER A 22 -27.28 4.52 4.23
CA SER A 22 -26.08 4.26 5.04
C SER A 22 -25.01 5.30 4.71
N THR A 23 -25.07 6.46 5.37
CA THR A 23 -23.95 7.41 5.42
C THR A 23 -22.79 6.79 6.20
N TRP A 24 -21.92 6.08 5.49
CA TRP A 24 -20.66 5.57 6.02
C TRP A 24 -19.65 6.72 6.21
N ILE A 25 -19.79 7.43 7.34
CA ILE A 25 -18.75 8.31 7.87
C ILE A 25 -17.99 7.51 8.93
N GLY A 26 -16.80 7.02 8.58
CA GLY A 26 -16.01 6.20 9.50
C GLY A 26 -14.85 5.47 8.85
N SER A 27 -13.75 6.18 8.58
CA SER A 27 -12.44 5.53 8.45
C SER A 27 -12.16 4.69 9.70
N PRO A 28 -11.60 3.47 9.59
CA PRO A 28 -11.31 2.62 10.76
C PRO A 28 -10.10 3.14 11.55
N ILE A 29 -10.30 4.25 12.26
CA ILE A 29 -9.43 4.74 13.34
C ILE A 29 -9.92 4.07 14.62
N GLY A 30 -9.12 3.20 15.25
CA GLY A 30 -9.55 2.59 16.51
C GLY A 30 -8.68 1.47 17.09
N LEU A 31 -7.79 0.86 16.30
CA LEU A 31 -6.77 -0.05 16.83
C LEU A 31 -5.43 0.30 16.19
N ARG A 32 -4.47 0.79 16.99
CA ARG A 32 -3.04 0.68 16.65
C ARG A 32 -2.64 -0.76 16.93
N PRO A 33 -2.42 -1.64 15.93
CA PRO A 33 -1.81 -2.93 16.19
C PRO A 33 -0.35 -2.67 16.58
N ASP A 34 0.24 -3.54 17.40
CA ASP A 34 1.62 -3.37 17.84
C ASP A 34 2.58 -3.45 16.62
N GLN A 35 3.00 -2.29 16.12
CA GLN A 35 3.73 -2.17 14.86
C GLN A 35 5.22 -2.53 15.00
N THR A 36 5.65 -2.97 16.19
CA THR A 36 7.01 -2.90 16.73
C THR A 36 8.00 -3.95 16.21
N ALA A 37 7.56 -5.02 15.55
CA ALA A 37 8.37 -6.25 15.50
C ALA A 37 8.56 -6.90 14.12
N SER A 38 9.65 -7.66 14.00
CA SER A 38 9.94 -8.61 12.92
C SER A 38 9.12 -9.89 13.10
N LEU A 39 8.93 -10.66 12.02
CA LEU A 39 8.40 -12.03 12.14
C LEU A 39 9.22 -12.89 13.11
N ALA A 40 10.55 -12.79 13.08
CA ALA A 40 11.42 -13.45 14.06
C ALA A 40 11.29 -12.90 15.50
N LEU A 41 11.13 -11.58 15.67
CA LEU A 41 11.04 -10.93 17.00
C LEU A 41 9.67 -11.10 17.66
N LEU A 42 8.60 -11.31 16.87
CA LEU A 42 7.27 -11.63 17.38
C LEU A 42 7.18 -12.99 18.07
N LEU A 43 8.20 -13.83 17.88
CA LEU A 43 8.32 -15.19 18.40
C LEU A 43 9.45 -15.32 19.44
N GLU A 44 9.86 -14.23 20.08
CA GLU A 44 10.74 -14.30 21.25
C GLU A 44 10.07 -15.05 22.39
N SER A 45 10.27 -16.37 22.45
CA SER A 45 10.00 -17.22 23.61
C SER A 45 11.19 -18.13 23.89
N PRO A 46 11.39 -18.60 25.14
CA PRO A 46 12.38 -19.62 25.45
C PRO A 46 12.17 -20.90 24.64
N SER A 47 10.94 -21.24 24.24
CA SER A 47 10.60 -22.40 23.40
C SER A 47 11.04 -22.24 21.94
N LEU A 48 11.25 -21.00 21.48
CA LEU A 48 11.35 -20.62 20.06
C LEU A 48 12.68 -19.94 19.68
N SER A 49 13.41 -19.41 20.65
CA SER A 49 14.55 -18.48 20.45
C SER A 49 15.84 -19.12 19.92
N TYR A 50 15.99 -20.45 19.93
CA TYR A 50 17.26 -21.10 19.54
C TYR A 50 17.61 -20.91 18.05
N ASN A 51 16.59 -20.74 17.18
CA ASN A 51 16.77 -20.52 15.73
C ASN A 51 17.24 -19.10 15.35
N LEU A 52 17.48 -18.18 16.30
CA LEU A 52 18.04 -16.84 16.02
C LEU A 52 19.56 -16.74 16.22
N LYS A 53 20.14 -17.53 17.15
CA LYS A 53 21.57 -17.41 17.48
C LYS A 53 22.48 -17.98 16.39
N GLU A 54 22.14 -19.15 15.81
CA GLU A 54 22.95 -19.76 14.74
C GLU A 54 23.03 -18.88 13.48
N THR A 55 21.98 -18.11 13.15
CA THR A 55 22.00 -17.19 12.00
C THR A 55 22.74 -15.88 12.26
N SER A 56 22.95 -15.50 13.52
CA SER A 56 23.60 -14.23 13.89
C SER A 56 25.13 -14.28 13.82
N ALA A 57 25.72 -15.49 13.94
CA ALA A 57 27.17 -15.67 13.96
C ALA A 57 27.82 -15.52 12.56
N SER A 58 27.08 -15.77 11.47
CA SER A 58 27.63 -15.84 10.10
C SER A 58 27.71 -14.49 9.36
N ARG A 59 27.63 -13.35 10.06
CA ARG A 59 27.61 -12.00 9.44
C ARG A 59 28.50 -10.94 10.11
N ARG A 60 29.46 -11.35 10.94
CA ARG A 60 30.58 -10.48 11.32
C ARG A 60 31.82 -10.92 10.54
N PRO A 61 32.34 -10.12 9.60
CA PRO A 61 33.74 -10.27 9.23
C PRO A 61 34.57 -9.87 10.45
N GLU A 62 35.50 -10.72 10.86
CA GLU A 62 36.54 -10.37 11.83
C GLU A 62 37.45 -9.34 11.17
N GLN A 63 37.45 -8.11 11.66
CA GLN A 63 38.43 -7.10 11.28
C GLN A 63 39.61 -7.21 12.24
N ASN A 64 40.73 -7.72 11.74
CA ASN A 64 42.03 -7.53 12.38
C ASN A 64 42.36 -6.03 12.44
N PRO A 65 42.78 -5.48 13.58
CA PRO A 65 43.54 -4.25 13.63
C PRO A 65 45.03 -4.58 13.48
N GLU A 66 45.66 -4.09 12.41
CA GLU A 66 47.12 -3.92 12.34
C GLU A 66 47.48 -2.44 12.54
N ASP A 67 48.72 -2.20 12.97
CA ASP A 67 49.18 -0.96 13.60
C ASP A 67 49.29 0.26 12.67
N GLU A 68 49.15 1.47 13.23
CA GLU A 68 50.05 2.58 12.90
C GLU A 68 50.18 3.62 14.05
N ASN A 69 51.35 4.26 14.15
CA ASN A 69 51.80 5.05 15.31
C ASN A 69 51.32 6.52 15.31
N GLY A 70 51.21 7.13 16.50
CA GLY A 70 51.09 8.60 16.66
C GLY A 70 50.99 9.12 18.10
N HIS A 71 52.06 9.74 18.61
CA HIS A 71 52.13 10.56 19.84
C HIS A 71 51.12 11.75 19.81
N ALA A 72 50.59 12.37 20.87
CA ALA A 72 50.70 12.27 22.35
C ALA A 72 49.31 12.71 22.98
N GLU A 73 49.08 13.11 24.24
CA GLU A 73 49.93 13.49 25.39
C GLU A 73 49.20 13.34 26.77
N ASP A 74 49.77 13.97 27.81
CA ASP A 74 49.53 13.94 29.28
C ASP A 74 48.10 14.00 29.87
N GLY A 75 47.94 13.50 31.11
CA GLY A 75 46.65 13.62 31.84
C GLY A 75 46.39 12.86 33.18
N ALA A 76 47.40 12.58 34.01
CA ALA A 76 47.36 12.22 35.45
C ALA A 76 46.13 11.53 36.13
N GLY A 77 46.35 10.40 36.85
CA GLY A 77 45.42 9.93 37.91
C GLY A 77 45.47 8.46 38.35
N SER A 78 46.42 8.06 39.19
CA SER A 78 46.45 6.78 39.94
C SER A 78 45.75 6.93 41.33
N PRO A 79 45.42 5.88 42.14
CA PRO A 79 46.21 4.64 42.31
C PRO A 79 45.49 3.28 42.60
N VAL A 80 46.18 2.18 42.22
CA VAL A 80 46.51 0.96 43.02
C VAL A 80 45.41 0.21 43.82
N HIS A 81 45.15 -1.05 43.44
CA HIS A 81 45.64 -2.16 44.28
C HIS A 81 46.04 -3.40 43.47
N MET A 82 47.20 -3.93 43.82
CA MET A 82 47.83 -5.13 43.29
C MET A 82 47.94 -6.12 44.45
N GLU A 83 47.65 -7.39 44.22
CA GLU A 83 48.50 -8.48 44.71
C GLU A 83 48.14 -9.81 44.07
N SER A 84 49.20 -10.58 43.77
CA SER A 84 49.10 -11.91 43.19
C SER A 84 49.49 -12.95 44.22
N SER A 85 48.93 -14.15 44.14
CA SER A 85 49.66 -15.33 44.59
C SER A 85 49.45 -16.49 43.62
N ARG A 86 50.53 -16.80 42.88
CA ARG A 86 50.66 -18.06 42.16
C ARG A 86 51.01 -19.14 43.18
N ASN A 87 50.33 -20.28 43.13
CA ASN A 87 50.94 -21.56 43.49
C ASN A 87 50.35 -22.66 42.63
N SER A 88 51.10 -23.02 41.59
CA SER A 88 50.85 -24.19 40.75
C SER A 88 51.55 -25.41 41.32
N VAL A 89 50.81 -26.47 41.63
CA VAL A 89 51.36 -27.83 41.65
C VAL A 89 50.52 -28.67 40.70
N SER A 90 51.20 -29.26 39.72
CA SER A 90 50.59 -30.04 38.64
C SER A 90 50.01 -31.35 39.17
N GLY A 91 48.83 -31.72 38.68
CA GLY A 91 48.18 -33.00 38.92
C GLY A 91 47.27 -33.34 37.74
N ALA A 92 47.84 -34.01 36.74
CA ALA A 92 47.15 -34.62 35.59
C ALA A 92 45.98 -33.82 34.99
N ILE A 93 46.29 -32.87 34.09
CA ILE A 93 45.32 -32.50 33.05
C ILE A 93 45.26 -33.68 32.09
N GLU A 94 44.21 -34.50 32.20
CA GLU A 94 43.86 -35.42 31.13
C GLU A 94 43.44 -34.62 29.91
N GLU A 95 44.16 -34.78 28.79
CA GLU A 95 43.72 -34.33 27.47
C GLU A 95 42.56 -35.21 26.98
N GLU A 96 41.38 -35.14 27.63
CA GLU A 96 40.16 -35.79 27.14
C GLU A 96 39.57 -35.01 25.94
N GLY A 97 40.27 -35.10 24.80
CA GLY A 97 39.74 -34.79 23.47
C GLY A 97 38.75 -35.85 22.96
N GLY A 98 37.91 -36.42 23.84
CA GLY A 98 36.94 -37.47 23.50
C GLY A 98 35.69 -36.92 22.80
N ASP A 99 35.08 -37.70 21.89
CA ASP A 99 33.79 -37.35 21.29
C ASP A 99 32.72 -37.25 22.39
N VAL A 100 32.09 -36.09 22.50
CA VAL A 100 31.03 -35.82 23.50
C VAL A 100 29.84 -36.78 23.32
N LEU A 101 29.65 -37.35 22.13
CA LEU A 101 28.67 -38.42 21.90
C LEU A 101 29.09 -39.76 22.54
N GLU A 102 30.39 -40.08 22.63
CA GLU A 102 30.87 -41.26 23.36
C GLU A 102 30.76 -41.06 24.87
N GLU A 103 31.07 -39.87 25.38
CA GLU A 103 30.84 -39.50 26.79
C GLU A 103 29.36 -39.64 27.17
N LEU A 104 28.45 -39.14 26.31
CA LEU A 104 27.01 -39.31 26.46
C LEU A 104 26.59 -40.79 26.37
N SER A 105 27.14 -41.57 25.44
CA SER A 105 26.83 -42.99 25.28
C SER A 105 27.24 -43.80 26.52
N LYS A 106 28.47 -43.60 27.02
CA LYS A 106 28.99 -44.20 28.27
C LYS A 106 28.08 -43.91 29.47
N ARG A 107 27.57 -42.68 29.60
CA ARG A 107 26.66 -42.27 30.68
C ARG A 107 25.22 -42.78 30.48
N ALA A 108 24.78 -43.01 29.25
CA ALA A 108 23.43 -43.45 28.90
C ALA A 108 23.23 -44.99 28.89
N VAL A 109 24.27 -45.80 29.09
CA VAL A 109 24.22 -47.29 29.01
C VAL A 109 23.07 -47.93 29.79
N ASN A 110 22.77 -47.43 30.99
CA ASN A 110 21.66 -47.97 31.80
C ASN A 110 20.28 -47.61 31.21
N LEU A 111 20.10 -46.40 30.68
CA LEU A 111 18.88 -46.01 29.97
C LEU A 111 18.71 -46.80 28.67
N PHE A 112 19.79 -47.11 27.95
CA PHE A 112 19.75 -47.89 26.71
C PHE A 112 19.18 -49.32 26.89
N LYS A 113 19.36 -49.91 28.08
CA LYS A 113 18.72 -51.18 28.45
C LYS A 113 17.22 -51.02 28.64
N LEU A 114 16.80 -49.95 29.32
CA LEU A 114 15.38 -49.64 29.58
C LEU A 114 14.63 -49.25 28.29
N PHE A 115 15.26 -48.49 27.40
CA PHE A 115 14.74 -48.16 26.06
C PHE A 115 14.55 -49.39 25.18
N ARG A 116 15.45 -50.39 25.26
CA ARG A 116 15.26 -51.68 24.59
C ARG A 116 14.03 -52.41 25.11
N LEU A 117 13.89 -52.56 26.44
CA LEU A 117 12.74 -53.23 27.05
C LEU A 117 11.41 -52.52 26.72
N ALA A 118 11.41 -51.18 26.67
CA ALA A 118 10.26 -50.40 26.24
C ALA A 118 9.92 -50.66 24.76
N ALA A 119 10.89 -50.59 23.84
CA ALA A 119 10.67 -50.83 22.41
C ALA A 119 10.23 -52.28 22.10
N GLU A 120 10.68 -53.26 22.88
CA GLU A 120 10.22 -54.66 22.81
C GLU A 120 8.77 -54.79 23.29
N ARG A 121 8.41 -54.16 24.41
CA ARG A 121 7.02 -54.08 24.91
C ARG A 121 6.07 -53.39 23.92
N GLU A 122 6.52 -52.32 23.28
CA GLU A 122 5.76 -51.54 22.30
C GLU A 122 5.74 -52.18 20.89
N ARG A 123 6.49 -53.27 20.67
CA ARG A 123 6.67 -53.94 19.37
C ARG A 123 7.12 -52.97 18.26
N CYS A 124 7.97 -52.01 18.61
CA CYS A 124 8.42 -50.96 17.69
C CYS A 124 9.73 -51.28 16.96
N LEU A 125 10.32 -52.46 17.18
CA LEU A 125 11.58 -52.87 16.54
C LEU A 125 11.45 -53.06 15.02
N ASP A 126 10.26 -53.45 14.53
CA ASP A 126 9.97 -53.74 13.12
C ASP A 126 9.47 -52.51 12.32
N GLN A 127 9.54 -51.31 12.89
CA GLN A 127 9.06 -50.08 12.26
C GLN A 127 9.93 -49.63 11.08
N PRO A 128 9.35 -49.02 10.03
CA PRO A 128 10.10 -48.60 8.84
C PRO A 128 11.11 -47.50 9.16
N ARG A 129 12.16 -47.40 8.33
CA ARG A 129 13.29 -46.46 8.55
C ARG A 129 12.86 -45.00 8.71
N GLU A 130 11.83 -44.57 7.98
CA GLU A 130 11.26 -43.22 8.11
C GLU A 130 10.65 -42.98 9.50
N GLN A 131 10.03 -44.00 10.10
CA GLN A 131 9.43 -43.87 11.43
C GLN A 131 10.50 -43.69 12.52
N TRP A 132 11.65 -44.37 12.38
CA TRP A 132 12.82 -44.12 13.20
C TRP A 132 13.41 -42.72 13.00
N LEU A 133 13.38 -42.20 11.77
CA LEU A 133 13.83 -40.83 11.47
C LEU A 133 12.93 -39.79 12.16
N ARG A 134 11.60 -39.94 12.04
CA ARG A 134 10.62 -39.09 12.75
C ARG A 134 10.79 -39.15 14.27
N ALA A 135 11.03 -40.35 14.82
CA ALA A 135 11.30 -40.52 16.26
C ALA A 135 12.60 -39.80 16.69
N ALA A 136 13.68 -39.92 15.91
CA ALA A 136 14.95 -39.24 16.18
C ALA A 136 14.78 -37.71 16.18
N THR A 137 14.17 -37.16 15.13
CA THR A 137 13.89 -35.72 14.98
C THR A 137 13.01 -35.20 16.11
N TRP A 138 11.97 -35.94 16.50
CA TRP A 138 11.06 -35.58 17.58
C TRP A 138 11.77 -35.47 18.94
N TRP A 139 12.58 -36.47 19.30
CA TRP A 139 13.33 -36.44 20.56
C TRP A 139 14.45 -35.39 20.54
N LEU A 140 15.09 -35.14 19.39
CA LEU A 140 16.06 -34.05 19.23
C LEU A 140 15.40 -32.68 19.44
N LEU A 141 14.23 -32.44 18.85
CA LEU A 141 13.46 -31.21 19.04
C LEU A 141 12.98 -31.06 20.50
N LYS A 142 12.53 -32.13 21.16
CA LYS A 142 12.21 -32.12 22.60
C LYS A 142 13.42 -31.71 23.45
N ALA A 143 14.60 -32.26 23.17
CA ALA A 143 15.83 -31.88 23.85
C ALA A 143 16.17 -30.40 23.63
N ARG A 144 16.05 -29.90 22.38
CA ARG A 144 16.32 -28.50 22.03
C ARG A 144 15.37 -27.52 22.73
N THR A 145 14.07 -27.80 22.77
CA THR A 145 13.07 -26.96 23.45
C THR A 145 13.30 -26.93 24.96
N ASN A 146 13.62 -28.04 25.60
CA ASN A 146 13.91 -28.04 27.03
C ASN A 146 15.25 -27.33 27.33
N LEU A 147 16.28 -27.52 26.51
CA LEU A 147 17.56 -26.83 26.69
C LEU A 147 17.41 -25.31 26.55
N SER A 148 16.64 -24.84 25.57
CA SER A 148 16.42 -23.41 25.37
C SER A 148 15.65 -22.77 26.54
N ILE A 149 14.71 -23.49 27.16
CA ILE A 149 14.06 -23.09 28.44
C ILE A 149 15.10 -22.94 29.57
N VAL A 150 16.00 -23.92 29.73
CA VAL A 150 17.06 -23.89 30.76
C VAL A 150 18.01 -22.70 30.55
N THR A 151 18.46 -22.46 29.31
CA THR A 151 19.44 -21.40 29.00
C THR A 151 18.84 -19.99 29.09
N TYR A 152 17.56 -19.79 28.71
CA TYR A 152 16.96 -18.44 28.69
C TYR A 152 16.50 -17.95 30.06
N ASN A 153 15.91 -18.82 30.90
CA ASN A 153 15.09 -18.34 32.01
C ASN A 153 15.86 -17.84 33.24
N LYS A 154 17.15 -18.20 33.42
CA LYS A 154 18.03 -17.80 34.56
C LYS A 154 17.45 -18.00 35.99
N LEU A 155 16.29 -18.62 36.11
CA LEU A 155 15.65 -19.04 37.36
C LEU A 155 16.34 -20.30 37.90
N PRO A 156 16.19 -20.64 39.20
CA PRO A 156 16.68 -21.91 39.72
C PRO A 156 16.08 -23.05 38.90
N VAL A 157 16.95 -23.73 38.15
CA VAL A 157 16.53 -24.73 37.17
C VAL A 157 15.96 -25.91 37.94
N SER A 158 14.72 -26.30 37.63
CA SER A 158 14.20 -27.56 38.15
C SER A 158 15.04 -28.69 37.59
N ASP A 159 15.68 -29.49 38.46
CA ASP A 159 16.49 -30.64 38.07
C ASP A 159 15.77 -31.54 37.07
N ARG A 160 14.43 -31.64 37.18
CA ARG A 160 13.55 -32.36 36.26
C ARG A 160 13.69 -31.92 34.79
N ILE A 161 13.86 -30.63 34.51
CA ILE A 161 13.99 -30.14 33.12
C ILE A 161 15.37 -30.54 32.55
N CYS A 162 16.44 -30.44 33.34
CA CYS A 162 17.76 -30.93 32.97
C CYS A 162 17.77 -32.45 32.78
N GLN A 163 17.14 -33.22 33.68
CA GLN A 163 16.98 -34.67 33.55
C GLN A 163 16.20 -35.04 32.29
N ASP A 164 15.13 -34.31 31.96
CA ASP A 164 14.37 -34.47 30.72
C ASP A 164 15.23 -34.16 29.48
N CYS A 165 16.07 -33.12 29.49
CA CYS A 165 17.04 -32.86 28.41
C CYS A 165 17.95 -34.08 28.17
N HIS A 166 18.60 -34.59 29.22
CA HIS A 166 19.46 -35.78 29.12
C HIS A 166 18.69 -37.00 28.62
N ARG A 167 17.45 -37.23 29.10
CA ARG A 167 16.58 -38.30 28.62
C ARG A 167 16.34 -38.19 27.12
N TYR A 168 15.99 -37.01 26.62
CA TYR A 168 15.68 -36.81 25.21
C TYR A 168 16.92 -36.91 24.30
N LEU A 169 18.09 -36.42 24.75
CA LEU A 169 19.35 -36.66 24.04
C LEU A 169 19.70 -38.16 24.01
N ALA A 170 19.53 -38.88 25.11
CA ALA A 170 19.78 -40.32 25.19
C ALA A 170 18.79 -41.13 24.33
N LYS A 171 17.48 -40.79 24.32
CA LYS A 171 16.49 -41.39 23.41
C LYS A 171 16.90 -41.16 21.94
N THR A 172 17.34 -39.94 21.59
CA THR A 172 17.80 -39.58 20.25
C THR A 172 19.01 -40.41 19.82
N LEU A 173 20.05 -40.49 20.67
CA LEU A 173 21.27 -41.26 20.40
C LEU A 173 20.95 -42.75 20.19
N TRP A 174 20.18 -43.34 21.10
CA TRP A 174 19.77 -44.75 21.02
C TRP A 174 18.98 -45.06 19.74
N VAL A 175 18.05 -44.18 19.35
CA VAL A 175 17.29 -44.30 18.10
C VAL A 175 18.22 -44.28 16.88
N ILE A 176 19.19 -43.36 16.82
CA ILE A 176 20.14 -43.27 15.70
C ILE A 176 21.00 -44.54 15.63
N GLU A 177 21.55 -45.01 16.75
CA GLU A 177 22.33 -46.24 16.83
C GLU A 177 21.50 -47.47 16.37
N LYS A 178 20.24 -47.58 16.80
CA LYS A 178 19.36 -48.67 16.38
C LYS A 178 19.01 -48.61 14.91
N ALA A 179 18.60 -47.46 14.39
CA ALA A 179 18.29 -47.27 12.98
C ALA A 179 19.48 -47.64 12.07
N ARG A 180 20.72 -47.30 12.47
CA ARG A 180 21.95 -47.72 11.76
C ARG A 180 22.16 -49.23 11.84
N SER A 181 22.06 -49.84 13.03
CA SER A 181 22.24 -51.30 13.20
C SER A 181 21.23 -52.15 12.42
N LEU A 182 20.01 -51.64 12.21
CA LEU A 182 18.99 -52.25 11.36
C LEU A 182 19.34 -52.06 9.87
N SER A 183 19.82 -50.87 9.48
CA SER A 183 20.24 -50.60 8.10
C SER A 183 21.44 -51.45 7.65
N ASP A 184 22.41 -51.73 8.53
CA ASP A 184 23.57 -52.55 8.19
C ASP A 184 23.20 -54.04 8.01
N ARG A 185 22.19 -54.54 8.75
CA ARG A 185 21.60 -55.87 8.52
C ARG A 185 20.95 -55.98 7.14
N VAL A 186 20.27 -54.92 6.67
CA VAL A 186 19.61 -54.88 5.35
C VAL A 186 20.61 -54.68 4.21
N ARG A 187 21.74 -53.99 4.42
CA ARG A 187 22.82 -53.86 3.41
C ARG A 187 23.49 -55.20 3.10
N ASN A 188 23.54 -56.14 4.05
CA ASN A 188 23.98 -57.51 3.82
C ASN A 188 22.98 -58.35 2.99
N THR A 189 21.78 -57.83 2.71
CA THR A 189 20.76 -58.45 1.85
C THR A 189 20.47 -57.60 0.61
N GLY A 190 21.50 -57.30 -0.19
CA GLY A 190 21.44 -57.29 -1.66
C GLY A 190 20.44 -56.38 -2.41
N VAL A 191 19.77 -55.40 -1.79
CA VAL A 191 18.81 -54.50 -2.48
C VAL A 191 19.27 -53.05 -2.43
N THR A 192 19.85 -52.57 -3.53
CA THR A 192 20.30 -51.18 -3.70
C THR A 192 19.23 -50.31 -4.35
N GLY A 193 18.55 -49.47 -3.56
CA GLY A 193 17.66 -48.42 -4.06
C GLY A 193 17.16 -47.50 -2.95
N GLY A 194 17.36 -46.19 -3.08
CA GLY A 194 16.77 -45.15 -2.20
C GLY A 194 17.44 -44.90 -0.84
N GLY A 195 18.38 -45.72 -0.38
CA GLY A 195 18.94 -45.64 0.99
C GLY A 195 19.85 -44.43 1.32
N GLY A 196 20.22 -43.61 0.33
CA GLY A 196 21.22 -42.54 0.45
C GLY A 196 20.73 -41.29 1.19
N THR A 197 19.61 -40.71 0.76
CA THR A 197 19.04 -39.45 1.31
C THR A 197 18.70 -39.60 2.80
N LEU A 198 17.99 -40.67 3.17
CA LEU A 198 17.68 -40.97 4.57
C LEU A 198 18.93 -41.17 5.45
N ASN A 199 20.07 -41.54 4.87
CA ASN A 199 21.32 -41.68 5.63
C ASN A 199 21.99 -40.33 5.91
N ASP A 200 21.80 -39.37 5.00
CA ASP A 200 22.20 -37.97 5.15
C ASP A 200 21.33 -37.28 6.22
N ASP A 201 20.01 -37.50 6.19
CA ASP A 201 19.07 -37.00 7.21
C ASP A 201 19.46 -37.45 8.64
N PHE A 202 19.81 -38.72 8.83
CA PHE A 202 20.33 -39.22 10.12
C PHE A 202 21.70 -38.60 10.49
N GLY A 203 22.49 -38.18 9.51
CA GLY A 203 23.72 -37.41 9.70
C GLY A 203 23.42 -36.03 10.28
N VAL A 204 22.52 -35.27 9.65
CA VAL A 204 22.05 -33.95 10.12
C VAL A 204 21.52 -34.02 11.56
N ILE A 205 20.74 -35.05 11.90
CA ILE A 205 20.24 -35.26 13.27
C ILE A 205 21.41 -35.58 14.24
N LYS A 206 22.38 -36.40 13.84
CA LYS A 206 23.57 -36.70 14.68
C LYS A 206 24.43 -35.46 14.93
N ASP A 207 24.57 -34.58 13.95
CA ASP A 207 25.32 -33.33 14.11
C ASP A 207 24.57 -32.31 14.96
N GLY A 208 23.24 -32.22 14.81
CA GLY A 208 22.38 -31.46 15.73
C GLY A 208 22.44 -31.99 17.17
N LEU A 209 22.47 -33.31 17.35
CA LEU A 209 22.67 -33.95 18.65
C LEU A 209 24.02 -33.58 19.27
N ARG A 210 25.11 -33.63 18.49
CA ARG A 210 26.46 -33.24 18.94
C ARG A 210 26.50 -31.77 19.37
N LYS A 211 25.90 -30.86 18.60
CA LYS A 211 25.80 -29.43 18.96
C LYS A 211 25.12 -29.24 20.32
N LEU A 212 23.95 -29.86 20.55
CA LEU A 212 23.23 -29.72 21.82
C LEU A 212 23.99 -30.33 23.00
N ALA A 213 24.65 -31.49 22.79
CA ALA A 213 25.48 -32.12 23.82
C ALA A 213 26.69 -31.24 24.19
N ASN A 214 27.35 -30.62 23.20
CA ASN A 214 28.43 -29.65 23.44
C ASN A 214 27.93 -28.45 24.26
N THR A 215 26.80 -27.85 23.90
CA THR A 215 26.20 -26.75 24.68
C THR A 215 25.88 -27.18 26.12
N MET A 216 25.42 -28.41 26.36
CA MET A 216 25.21 -28.92 27.71
C MET A 216 26.52 -29.17 28.48
N LYS A 217 27.61 -29.54 27.79
CA LYS A 217 28.95 -29.69 28.39
C LYS A 217 29.54 -28.33 28.78
N GLU A 218 29.47 -27.35 27.89
CA GLU A 218 29.89 -25.95 28.11
C GLU A 218 29.17 -25.32 29.31
N GLN A 219 27.85 -25.51 29.41
CA GLN A 219 27.03 -24.99 30.50
C GLN A 219 27.14 -25.81 31.81
N LYS A 220 28.02 -26.83 31.86
CA LYS A 220 28.20 -27.76 33.00
C LYS A 220 26.91 -28.48 33.45
N LEU A 221 25.94 -28.63 32.55
CA LEU A 221 24.66 -29.29 32.82
C LEU A 221 24.77 -30.81 32.78
N LEU A 222 25.82 -31.35 32.14
CA LEU A 222 26.16 -32.77 32.00
C LEU A 222 26.62 -33.41 33.33
N ALA A 223 25.71 -33.50 34.30
CA ALA A 223 25.90 -34.20 35.57
C ALA A 223 25.97 -35.74 35.40
N SER A 224 26.37 -36.49 36.44
CA SER A 224 26.37 -37.96 36.37
C SER A 224 24.95 -38.51 36.18
N MET A 225 24.74 -39.24 35.10
CA MET A 225 23.46 -39.87 34.78
C MET A 225 23.11 -41.04 35.71
N GLU A 226 24.04 -41.49 36.56
CA GLU A 226 23.82 -42.57 37.52
C GLU A 226 22.76 -42.21 38.56
N ALA A 227 22.67 -40.93 38.95
CA ALA A 227 21.64 -40.43 39.86
C ALA A 227 20.21 -40.49 39.26
N ILE A 228 20.08 -40.46 37.92
CA ILE A 228 18.78 -40.46 37.23
C ILE A 228 18.09 -41.83 37.35
N ALA A 229 18.88 -42.92 37.43
CA ALA A 229 18.35 -44.29 37.51
C ALA A 229 17.72 -44.64 38.88
N LEU A 230 18.00 -43.86 39.93
CA LEU A 230 17.62 -44.16 41.32
C LEU A 230 16.35 -43.44 41.83
N VAL A 231 15.82 -42.46 41.09
CA VAL A 231 14.83 -41.50 41.64
C VAL A 231 13.44 -41.57 40.97
N ALA A 232 13.32 -42.02 39.72
CA ALA A 232 12.13 -41.72 38.91
C ALA A 232 11.09 -42.85 38.81
N GLN A 233 10.11 -42.87 39.73
CA GLN A 233 8.88 -43.67 39.57
C GLN A 233 7.97 -43.15 38.43
N ASP A 234 8.10 -41.87 38.04
CA ASP A 234 7.31 -41.20 36.97
C ASP A 234 8.01 -41.17 35.60
N PHE A 235 8.89 -42.13 35.28
CA PHE A 235 9.73 -42.06 34.08
C PHE A 235 9.08 -42.67 32.82
N ASP A 236 8.91 -41.85 31.78
CA ASP A 236 8.49 -42.32 30.46
C ASP A 236 9.66 -42.89 29.63
N TYR A 237 9.74 -44.22 29.57
CA TYR A 237 10.72 -44.96 28.76
C TYR A 237 10.30 -45.19 27.30
N SER A 238 9.08 -44.79 26.89
CA SER A 238 8.59 -45.03 25.52
C SER A 238 9.52 -44.43 24.47
N ILE A 239 9.76 -45.17 23.38
CA ILE A 239 10.52 -44.62 22.24
C ILE A 239 9.57 -44.04 21.20
N MET A 240 8.40 -44.66 21.09
CA MET A 240 7.32 -44.23 20.23
C MET A 240 6.22 -43.59 21.07
N VAL A 241 5.84 -42.37 20.70
CA VAL A 241 4.71 -41.67 21.31
C VAL A 241 3.45 -42.48 21.04
N GLN A 242 2.69 -42.77 22.09
CA GLN A 242 1.45 -43.52 22.00
C GLN A 242 0.34 -42.62 21.42
N TYR A 243 -0.28 -43.09 20.34
CA TYR A 243 -1.36 -42.39 19.64
C TYR A 243 -2.64 -43.22 19.67
N PRO A 244 -3.83 -42.58 19.72
CA PRO A 244 -5.10 -43.30 19.72
C PRO A 244 -5.38 -43.97 18.38
N THR A 245 -6.12 -45.07 18.42
CA THR A 245 -6.69 -45.71 17.23
C THR A 245 -7.98 -45.00 16.80
N PHE A 246 -8.00 -44.49 15.58
CA PHE A 246 -9.18 -43.84 15.02
C PHE A 246 -10.15 -44.81 14.35
N THR A 247 -11.41 -44.41 14.25
CA THR A 247 -12.38 -45.06 13.35
C THR A 247 -11.99 -44.82 11.89
N PRO A 248 -12.40 -45.69 10.95
CA PRO A 248 -12.08 -45.54 9.53
C PRO A 248 -12.46 -44.19 8.94
N ASP A 249 -13.57 -43.59 9.38
CA ASP A 249 -14.07 -42.30 8.87
C ASP A 249 -13.17 -41.13 9.28
N ILE A 250 -12.67 -41.13 10.52
CA ILE A 250 -11.72 -40.14 11.01
C ILE A 250 -10.36 -40.33 10.34
N TRP A 251 -9.94 -41.59 10.15
CA TRP A 251 -8.71 -41.90 9.42
C TRP A 251 -8.74 -41.44 7.95
N ASP A 252 -9.85 -41.66 7.25
CA ASP A 252 -10.08 -41.19 5.88
C ASP A 252 -10.10 -39.65 5.81
N ALA A 253 -10.77 -38.98 6.75
CA ALA A 253 -10.76 -37.52 6.83
C ALA A 253 -9.35 -36.93 7.07
N LEU A 254 -8.56 -37.50 7.98
CA LEU A 254 -7.19 -37.06 8.25
C LEU A 254 -6.23 -37.38 7.09
N SER A 255 -6.32 -38.56 6.49
CA SER A 255 -5.49 -38.94 5.34
C SER A 255 -5.85 -38.19 4.05
N LYS A 256 -7.09 -37.69 3.92
CA LYS A 256 -7.49 -36.69 2.92
C LYS A 256 -6.95 -35.30 3.26
N SER A 257 -6.96 -34.89 4.53
CA SER A 257 -6.41 -33.61 4.98
C SER A 257 -4.88 -33.51 4.79
N ASN A 258 -4.16 -34.63 4.89
CA ASN A 258 -2.74 -34.74 4.55
C ASN A 258 -2.40 -34.37 3.08
N ARG A 259 -3.40 -34.07 2.22
CA ARG A 259 -3.23 -33.68 0.80
C ARG A 259 -3.24 -32.17 0.57
N GLY A 260 -3.36 -31.35 1.61
CA GLY A 260 -3.49 -29.89 1.50
C GLY A 260 -4.90 -29.41 1.11
N PRO A 261 -5.14 -28.09 1.06
CA PRO A 261 -6.46 -27.53 0.85
C PRO A 261 -7.01 -27.80 -0.56
N LEU A 262 -8.31 -28.13 -0.62
CA LEU A 262 -9.03 -28.53 -1.84
C LEU A 262 -9.07 -27.43 -2.94
N VAL A 263 -8.84 -26.17 -2.57
CA VAL A 263 -9.00 -24.98 -3.44
C VAL A 263 -7.96 -24.90 -4.57
N LEU A 264 -6.86 -25.67 -4.51
CA LEU A 264 -5.84 -25.72 -5.57
C LEU A 264 -5.92 -26.96 -6.48
N GLN A 265 -6.94 -27.82 -6.32
CA GLN A 265 -6.99 -29.10 -7.06
C GLN A 265 -7.48 -28.99 -8.51
N ASP A 266 -7.90 -27.81 -8.97
CA ASP A 266 -8.52 -27.61 -10.28
C ASP A 266 -7.53 -27.33 -11.44
N GLN A 267 -6.22 -27.24 -11.18
CA GLN A 267 -5.22 -26.91 -12.22
C GLN A 267 -4.16 -27.98 -12.53
N GLN A 268 -4.13 -29.13 -11.82
CA GLN A 268 -3.15 -30.20 -12.11
C GLN A 268 -3.78 -31.60 -12.16
N ARG A 269 -4.53 -31.86 -13.24
CA ARG A 269 -4.83 -33.24 -13.68
C ARG A 269 -3.67 -33.79 -14.52
N ALA A 270 -2.62 -34.29 -13.88
CA ALA A 270 -1.63 -35.14 -14.52
C ALA A 270 -0.98 -36.14 -13.53
N SER A 271 -1.42 -37.40 -13.63
CA SER A 271 -0.65 -38.63 -13.36
C SER A 271 0.25 -38.75 -12.11
N SER A 272 -0.23 -39.60 -11.19
CA SER A 272 0.52 -40.66 -10.48
C SER A 272 1.37 -40.35 -9.23
N CYS A 273 1.32 -41.34 -8.33
CA CYS A 273 2.01 -41.51 -7.03
C CYS A 273 1.56 -40.62 -5.85
N GLN A 274 1.28 -41.29 -4.73
CA GLN A 274 0.94 -40.68 -3.44
C GLN A 274 2.25 -40.46 -2.67
N THR A 275 2.73 -39.22 -2.60
CA THR A 275 3.97 -38.90 -1.88
C THR A 275 3.65 -38.13 -0.61
N ILE A 276 3.75 -38.80 0.54
CA ILE A 276 3.80 -38.12 1.84
C ILE A 276 5.05 -37.22 1.81
N PRO A 277 4.96 -35.92 2.19
CA PRO A 277 6.12 -35.04 2.20
C PRO A 277 7.21 -35.60 3.13
N PRO A 278 8.51 -35.40 2.80
CA PRO A 278 9.61 -36.01 3.55
C PRO A 278 9.63 -35.56 5.02
N THR A 279 10.24 -36.38 5.87
CA THR A 279 10.30 -36.11 7.31
C THR A 279 10.97 -34.76 7.64
N SER A 280 11.91 -34.30 6.82
CA SER A 280 12.55 -32.97 6.91
C SER A 280 11.56 -31.81 6.71
N ASP A 281 10.56 -31.97 5.84
CA ASP A 281 9.49 -30.99 5.66
C ASP A 281 8.42 -31.05 6.75
N LEU A 282 8.16 -32.25 7.28
CA LEU A 282 7.13 -32.50 8.31
C LEU A 282 7.58 -32.13 9.73
N LEU A 283 8.85 -32.33 10.04
CA LEU A 283 9.46 -32.06 11.34
C LEU A 283 10.73 -31.20 11.14
N PRO A 284 10.59 -29.92 10.75
CA PRO A 284 11.73 -29.09 10.37
C PRO A 284 12.67 -28.80 11.54
N LEU A 285 13.97 -29.06 11.33
CA LEU A 285 15.04 -28.77 12.30
C LEU A 285 15.56 -27.32 12.20
N SER A 286 15.61 -26.77 10.99
CA SER A 286 16.17 -25.45 10.68
C SER A 286 15.53 -24.87 9.41
N ASP A 287 15.91 -23.64 9.05
CA ASP A 287 15.66 -23.11 7.70
C ASP A 287 16.23 -24.07 6.64
N THR A 288 15.57 -24.17 5.49
CA THR A 288 15.96 -24.98 4.32
C THR A 288 16.26 -24.05 3.12
N PRO A 289 16.78 -24.54 1.98
CA PRO A 289 16.84 -23.73 0.76
C PRO A 289 15.49 -23.15 0.32
N GLU A 290 14.36 -23.81 0.59
CA GLU A 290 13.03 -23.43 0.10
C GLU A 290 12.10 -22.79 1.15
N THR A 291 12.33 -23.06 2.43
CA THR A 291 11.45 -22.65 3.54
C THR A 291 12.22 -21.96 4.67
N PHE A 292 11.63 -20.89 5.20
CA PHE A 292 11.99 -20.32 6.50
C PHE A 292 11.15 -20.97 7.59
N VAL A 293 11.78 -21.29 8.73
CA VAL A 293 11.17 -21.93 9.88
C VAL A 293 11.32 -20.98 11.07
N TYR A 294 10.22 -20.31 11.41
CA TYR A 294 10.22 -19.28 12.44
C TYR A 294 10.13 -19.86 13.85
N ALA A 295 9.37 -20.94 14.00
CA ALA A 295 9.00 -21.49 15.29
C ALA A 295 8.67 -22.98 15.21
N THR A 296 9.00 -23.72 16.27
CA THR A 296 8.65 -25.13 16.47
C THR A 296 8.28 -25.32 17.94
N MET A 297 7.07 -25.79 18.23
CA MET A 297 6.56 -25.95 19.59
C MET A 297 5.77 -27.24 19.75
N PHE A 298 5.81 -27.85 20.93
CA PHE A 298 5.01 -29.04 21.22
C PHE A 298 3.64 -28.62 21.76
N VAL A 299 2.59 -29.21 21.21
CA VAL A 299 1.19 -28.86 21.49
C VAL A 299 0.37 -30.12 21.72
N ASP A 300 -0.71 -30.01 22.47
CA ASP A 300 -1.72 -31.07 22.52
C ASP A 300 -2.82 -30.78 21.49
N VAL A 301 -3.14 -31.75 20.64
CA VAL A 301 -4.25 -31.68 19.69
C VAL A 301 -5.43 -32.46 20.24
N MET A 302 -6.59 -31.83 20.27
CA MET A 302 -7.87 -32.43 20.60
C MET A 302 -8.75 -32.48 19.34
N LEU A 303 -9.26 -33.65 18.97
CA LEU A 303 -10.19 -33.81 17.85
C LEU A 303 -11.63 -33.82 18.34
N PHE A 304 -12.46 -32.97 17.74
CA PHE A 304 -13.90 -32.87 17.97
C PHE A 304 -14.65 -33.30 16.72
N GLU A 305 -15.67 -34.11 16.92
CA GLU A 305 -16.64 -34.51 15.90
C GLU A 305 -17.90 -33.66 16.10
N ARG A 306 -18.50 -33.13 15.01
CA ARG A 306 -19.64 -32.18 15.05
C ARG A 306 -20.83 -32.60 15.93
N SER A 307 -20.96 -33.88 16.28
CA SER A 307 -22.02 -34.45 17.14
C SER A 307 -21.69 -34.49 18.64
N LYS A 308 -20.47 -34.13 19.08
CA LYS A 308 -19.99 -34.32 20.46
C LYS A 308 -19.33 -33.06 21.03
N GLU A 309 -19.78 -32.63 22.21
CA GLU A 309 -19.15 -31.52 22.95
C GLU A 309 -17.83 -31.90 23.62
N ALA A 310 -17.61 -33.18 23.91
CA ALA A 310 -16.37 -33.69 24.49
C ALA A 310 -15.33 -34.02 23.40
N PRO A 311 -14.02 -33.77 23.63
CA PRO A 311 -12.98 -34.16 22.70
C PRO A 311 -12.97 -35.69 22.55
N SER A 312 -13.07 -36.18 21.31
CA SER A 312 -13.07 -37.61 21.04
C SER A 312 -11.67 -38.23 21.24
N PHE A 313 -10.62 -37.44 21.03
CA PHE A 313 -9.23 -37.86 21.18
C PHE A 313 -8.35 -36.68 21.61
N LYS A 314 -7.34 -36.93 22.45
CA LYS A 314 -6.28 -35.98 22.81
C LYS A 314 -4.92 -36.65 22.62
N PHE A 315 -4.00 -36.01 21.90
CA PHE A 315 -2.64 -36.54 21.64
C PHE A 315 -1.63 -35.44 21.31
N PRO A 316 -0.33 -35.64 21.57
CA PRO A 316 0.69 -34.60 21.36
C PRO A 316 1.16 -34.53 19.89
N CYS A 317 1.34 -33.31 19.40
CA CYS A 317 1.91 -32.99 18.08
C CYS A 317 3.01 -31.93 18.19
N LEU A 318 3.78 -31.79 17.12
CA LEU A 318 4.65 -30.65 16.87
C LEU A 318 3.90 -29.65 15.99
N LEU A 319 3.81 -28.40 16.42
CA LEU A 319 3.36 -27.28 15.59
C LEU A 319 4.59 -26.48 15.13
N SER A 320 4.75 -26.33 13.81
CA SER A 320 5.80 -25.55 13.17
C SER A 320 5.22 -24.39 12.38
N VAL A 321 5.82 -23.20 12.49
CA VAL A 321 5.45 -22.02 11.70
C VAL A 321 6.52 -21.83 10.62
N ARG A 322 6.13 -21.96 9.36
CA ARG A 322 7.05 -21.89 8.22
C ARG A 322 6.54 -20.95 7.13
N ARG A 323 7.41 -20.50 6.23
CA ARG A 323 7.03 -19.76 5.00
C ARG A 323 7.94 -20.20 3.86
N LYS A 324 7.38 -20.53 2.70
CA LYS A 324 8.20 -20.75 1.49
C LYS A 324 8.82 -19.43 1.06
N LYS A 325 10.06 -19.43 0.56
CA LYS A 325 10.75 -18.19 0.12
C LYS A 325 10.07 -17.50 -1.06
N THR A 326 9.22 -18.24 -1.79
CA THR A 326 8.35 -17.73 -2.86
C THR A 326 7.04 -17.11 -2.37
N GLN A 327 6.59 -17.41 -1.13
CA GLN A 327 5.32 -16.96 -0.57
C GLN A 327 5.49 -15.73 0.34
N LYS A 328 4.45 -14.88 0.37
CA LYS A 328 4.37 -13.70 1.25
C LYS A 328 3.80 -14.04 2.65
N THR A 329 3.11 -15.16 2.77
CA THR A 329 2.29 -15.55 3.92
C THR A 329 2.81 -16.85 4.55
N PRO A 330 3.09 -16.91 5.88
CA PRO A 330 3.42 -18.17 6.55
C PRO A 330 2.24 -19.16 6.61
N GLU A 331 2.61 -20.41 6.87
CA GLU A 331 1.73 -21.58 7.04
C GLU A 331 2.01 -22.19 8.42
N ILE A 332 0.98 -22.68 9.10
CA ILE A 332 1.10 -23.58 10.25
C ILE A 332 1.14 -25.02 9.75
N LEU A 333 2.10 -25.78 10.23
CA LEU A 333 2.20 -27.23 10.04
C LEU A 333 2.05 -27.93 11.38
N ILE A 334 1.14 -28.89 11.49
CA ILE A 334 0.94 -29.70 12.69
C ILE A 334 1.20 -31.16 12.34
N ALA A 335 2.29 -31.71 12.88
CA ALA A 335 2.76 -33.07 12.60
C ALA A 335 2.84 -33.93 13.87
N SER A 336 2.53 -35.21 13.72
CA SER A 336 2.64 -36.25 14.74
C SER A 336 3.88 -37.10 14.51
N GLN A 337 4.46 -37.66 15.57
CA GLN A 337 5.69 -38.46 15.47
C GLN A 337 5.51 -39.68 14.55
N ASN A 338 4.32 -40.29 14.53
CA ASN A 338 4.00 -41.44 13.69
C ASN A 338 3.31 -41.08 12.36
N GLY A 339 3.16 -39.79 12.04
CA GLY A 339 2.50 -39.34 10.81
C GLY A 339 0.98 -39.56 10.75
N LEU A 340 0.34 -39.92 11.85
CA LEU A 340 -1.12 -40.08 12.00
C LEU A 340 -1.90 -38.80 11.62
N LEU A 341 -1.36 -37.64 11.99
CA LEU A 341 -1.81 -36.29 11.64
C LEU A 341 -0.65 -35.51 11.00
N ASN A 342 -0.85 -34.94 9.81
CA ASN A 342 0.04 -33.98 9.15
C ASN A 342 -0.78 -32.85 8.50
N LEU A 343 -1.28 -31.92 9.32
CA LEU A 343 -2.17 -30.84 8.88
C LEU A 343 -1.35 -29.61 8.47
N LEU A 344 -1.57 -29.11 7.24
CA LEU A 344 -1.03 -27.83 6.77
C LEU A 344 -2.15 -26.79 6.68
N VAL A 345 -1.99 -25.67 7.37
CA VAL A 345 -3.00 -24.61 7.52
C VAL A 345 -2.42 -23.29 7.01
N SER A 346 -3.03 -22.75 5.96
CA SER A 346 -2.69 -21.45 5.39
C SER A 346 -3.38 -20.31 6.15
N LEU A 347 -2.80 -19.10 6.07
CA LEU A 347 -3.35 -17.89 6.71
C LEU A 347 -4.79 -17.54 6.31
N ASP A 348 -5.22 -17.94 5.12
CA ASP A 348 -6.57 -17.66 4.58
C ASP A 348 -7.63 -18.68 5.04
N SER A 349 -7.28 -19.57 5.97
CA SER A 349 -8.19 -20.61 6.50
C SER A 349 -9.04 -20.07 7.67
N ASP A 350 -10.23 -20.64 7.87
CA ASP A 350 -11.05 -20.42 9.07
C ASP A 350 -10.32 -20.91 10.34
N ILE A 351 -9.61 -20.00 11.01
CA ILE A 351 -8.90 -20.24 12.27
C ILE A 351 -9.54 -19.39 13.38
N GLU A 352 -10.08 -20.06 14.40
CA GLU A 352 -10.69 -19.41 15.57
C GLU A 352 -9.72 -19.38 16.77
N TRP A 353 -9.62 -18.23 17.44
CA TRP A 353 -8.59 -17.95 18.46
C TRP A 353 -9.18 -17.77 19.87
N HIS A 354 -9.19 -18.83 20.66
CA HIS A 354 -9.76 -18.83 22.02
C HIS A 354 -8.73 -18.38 23.07
N LYS A 355 -8.86 -17.15 23.56
CA LYS A 355 -7.94 -16.55 24.56
C LYS A 355 -7.82 -17.38 25.84
N GLN A 356 -8.91 -17.99 26.28
CA GLN A 356 -8.95 -18.97 27.36
C GLN A 356 -9.62 -20.23 26.77
N PRO A 357 -9.01 -21.42 26.87
CA PRO A 357 -7.79 -21.78 27.60
C PRO A 357 -6.50 -21.73 26.73
N HIS A 358 -6.30 -20.69 25.92
CA HIS A 358 -5.19 -20.55 24.95
C HIS A 358 -5.21 -21.64 23.86
N THR A 359 -6.35 -21.79 23.19
CA THR A 359 -6.53 -22.80 22.13
C THR A 359 -6.77 -22.20 20.76
N LEU A 360 -6.23 -22.87 19.73
CA LEU A 360 -6.45 -22.59 18.31
C LEU A 360 -7.44 -23.61 17.76
N GLU A 361 -8.51 -23.18 17.11
CA GLU A 361 -9.53 -24.07 16.57
C GLU A 361 -9.53 -24.01 15.03
N ILE A 362 -9.36 -25.18 14.40
CA ILE A 362 -9.07 -25.33 12.98
C ILE A 362 -10.03 -26.36 12.39
N LYS A 363 -10.78 -25.98 11.36
CA LYS A 363 -11.67 -26.88 10.60
C LYS A 363 -10.81 -27.78 9.71
N VAL A 364 -10.89 -29.10 9.88
CA VAL A 364 -10.05 -30.07 9.15
C VAL A 364 -10.75 -30.59 7.90
N TRP A 365 -11.90 -31.25 8.08
CA TRP A 365 -12.72 -31.74 6.96
C TRP A 365 -14.16 -32.05 7.41
N MET A 366 -15.16 -31.51 6.69
CA MET A 366 -16.63 -31.77 6.65
C MET A 366 -17.45 -32.04 7.93
N SER A 367 -16.84 -32.31 9.07
CA SER A 367 -17.46 -32.57 10.38
C SER A 367 -16.43 -32.59 11.53
N ILE A 368 -15.12 -32.63 11.23
CA ILE A 368 -14.04 -32.74 12.22
C ILE A 368 -13.33 -31.39 12.41
N THR A 369 -13.18 -31.00 13.67
CA THR A 369 -12.46 -29.80 14.09
C THR A 369 -11.30 -30.19 15.00
N ALA A 370 -10.10 -29.66 14.72
CA ALA A 370 -8.93 -29.81 15.57
C ALA A 370 -8.77 -28.58 16.47
N ARG A 371 -8.78 -28.79 17.79
CA ARG A 371 -8.48 -27.76 18.79
C ARG A 371 -7.09 -28.00 19.36
N VAL A 372 -6.16 -27.11 19.06
CA VAL A 372 -4.76 -27.17 19.47
C VAL A 372 -4.58 -26.36 20.75
N GLN A 373 -4.10 -26.99 21.81
CA GLN A 373 -3.79 -26.34 23.07
C GLN A 373 -2.32 -25.91 23.09
N LEU A 374 -2.09 -24.61 23.35
CA LEU A 374 -0.77 -23.98 23.38
C LEU A 374 -0.43 -23.51 24.80
N SER A 375 0.86 -23.24 25.05
CA SER A 375 1.25 -22.44 26.22
C SER A 375 0.71 -21.01 26.07
N SER A 376 0.53 -20.29 27.18
CA SER A 376 0.08 -18.90 27.13
C SER A 376 1.01 -18.03 26.28
N TRP A 377 2.33 -18.20 26.44
CA TRP A 377 3.31 -17.42 25.69
C TRP A 377 3.32 -17.76 24.19
N ASP A 378 3.33 -19.04 23.84
CA ASP A 378 3.37 -19.47 22.44
C ASP A 378 2.06 -19.10 21.72
N PHE A 379 0.91 -19.14 22.41
CA PHE A 379 -0.36 -18.62 21.90
C PHE A 379 -0.28 -17.12 21.56
N TYR A 380 0.24 -16.28 22.46
CA TYR A 380 0.37 -14.84 22.20
C TYR A 380 1.40 -14.54 21.11
N GLY A 381 2.54 -15.23 21.08
CA GLY A 381 3.57 -15.07 20.03
C GLY A 381 3.03 -15.46 18.65
N LEU A 382 2.43 -16.64 18.53
CA LEU A 382 1.81 -17.13 17.29
C LEU A 382 0.72 -16.17 16.81
N ARG A 383 -0.15 -15.69 17.72
CA ARG A 383 -1.21 -14.73 17.38
C ARG A 383 -0.65 -13.39 16.86
N ARG A 384 0.45 -12.89 17.42
CA ARG A 384 1.08 -11.66 16.90
C ARG A 384 1.62 -11.87 15.48
N VAL A 385 2.27 -13.00 15.20
CA VAL A 385 2.75 -13.34 13.84
C VAL A 385 1.61 -13.39 12.83
N PHE A 386 0.50 -14.03 13.20
CA PHE A 386 -0.70 -14.09 12.36
C PHE A 386 -1.27 -12.68 12.12
N ASN A 387 -1.53 -11.91 13.17
CA ASN A 387 -1.99 -10.52 13.04
C ASN A 387 -1.07 -9.68 12.15
N TYR A 388 0.26 -9.76 12.35
CA TYR A 388 1.24 -9.01 11.57
C TYR A 388 1.19 -9.35 10.08
N THR A 389 1.09 -10.64 9.75
CA THR A 389 1.09 -11.12 8.36
C THR A 389 -0.24 -10.91 7.65
N SER A 390 -1.36 -11.04 8.35
CA SER A 390 -2.67 -10.58 7.85
C SER A 390 -2.66 -9.07 7.59
N HIS A 391 -2.11 -8.26 8.50
CA HIS A 391 -1.96 -6.81 8.28
C HIS A 391 -1.03 -6.49 7.10
N LEU A 392 0.11 -7.17 6.97
CA LEU A 392 1.02 -7.00 5.84
C LEU A 392 0.33 -7.36 4.52
N HIS A 393 -0.43 -8.45 4.46
CA HIS A 393 -1.19 -8.83 3.27
C HIS A 393 -2.24 -7.76 2.93
N LEU A 394 -3.08 -7.37 3.89
CA LEU A 394 -4.12 -6.33 3.72
C LEU A 394 -3.55 -4.96 3.32
N ARG A 395 -2.29 -4.66 3.65
CA ARG A 395 -1.60 -3.41 3.26
C ARG A 395 -1.05 -3.44 1.83
N LEU A 396 -0.91 -4.62 1.23
CA LEU A 396 -0.40 -4.82 -0.13
C LEU A 396 -1.49 -5.14 -1.15
N GLN A 397 -2.75 -5.22 -0.72
CA GLN A 397 -3.93 -5.27 -1.57
C GLN A 397 -4.53 -3.86 -1.75
N PRO A 398 -5.29 -3.61 -2.83
CA PRO A 398 -6.15 -2.43 -2.91
C PRO A 398 -7.23 -2.46 -1.82
N TRP A 399 -7.57 -1.30 -1.28
CA TRP A 399 -8.72 -1.14 -0.38
C TRP A 399 -9.99 -0.77 -1.15
N ALA A 400 -11.13 -0.68 -0.44
CA ALA A 400 -12.36 -0.19 -1.04
C ALA A 400 -12.18 1.27 -1.51
N GLY A 401 -12.42 1.53 -2.80
CA GLY A 401 -12.14 2.82 -3.43
C GLY A 401 -10.67 3.04 -3.77
N GLU A 402 -9.84 2.00 -3.84
CA GLU A 402 -8.47 2.08 -4.36
C GLU A 402 -8.25 1.12 -5.54
N GLU A 403 -7.46 1.57 -6.53
CA GLU A 403 -7.03 0.78 -7.69
C GLU A 403 -5.50 0.70 -7.76
N LEU A 404 -4.94 -0.42 -8.23
CA LEU A 404 -3.49 -0.61 -8.36
C LEU A 404 -3.00 -0.04 -9.70
N ILE A 405 -2.36 1.13 -9.67
CA ILE A 405 -1.87 1.82 -10.88
C ILE A 405 -0.39 1.52 -11.20
N PHE A 406 0.38 0.98 -10.25
CA PHE A 406 1.79 0.66 -10.47
C PHE A 406 2.26 -0.51 -9.62
N GLU A 407 2.96 -1.47 -10.23
CA GLU A 407 3.75 -2.49 -9.51
C GLU A 407 5.12 -2.70 -10.17
N ALA A 408 6.19 -2.61 -9.37
CA ALA A 408 7.54 -2.91 -9.82
C ALA A 408 8.41 -3.55 -8.72
N LYS A 409 9.54 -4.13 -9.13
CA LYS A 409 10.64 -4.48 -8.23
C LYS A 409 11.72 -3.40 -8.31
N ALA A 410 12.07 -2.81 -7.17
CA ALA A 410 13.21 -1.90 -7.03
C ALA A 410 14.47 -2.72 -6.69
N LYS A 411 15.59 -2.42 -7.35
CA LYS A 411 16.89 -3.07 -7.16
C LYS A 411 17.35 -2.95 -5.71
N SER A 412 17.18 -1.75 -5.13
CA SER A 412 17.51 -1.45 -3.75
C SER A 412 16.60 -0.35 -3.22
N VAL A 413 16.23 -0.43 -1.94
CA VAL A 413 15.40 0.56 -1.25
C VAL A 413 16.02 0.94 0.08
N GLN A 414 16.25 2.22 0.29
CA GLN A 414 16.63 2.79 1.58
C GLN A 414 15.46 3.59 2.15
N TYR A 415 15.21 3.45 3.44
CA TYR A 415 14.19 4.23 4.15
C TYR A 415 14.82 4.95 5.34
N ALA A 416 14.49 6.22 5.51
CA ALA A 416 14.82 7.02 6.69
C ALA A 416 13.52 7.39 7.42
N ALA A 417 13.35 6.88 8.63
CA ALA A 417 12.23 7.25 9.50
C ALA A 417 12.48 8.61 10.19
N PRO A 418 11.42 9.32 10.65
CA PRO A 418 11.58 10.57 11.39
C PRO A 418 12.18 10.35 12.79
N ASN A 419 12.01 9.14 13.34
CA ASN A 419 12.69 8.67 14.54
C ASN A 419 13.36 7.31 14.22
N PRO A 420 14.70 7.21 14.28
CA PRO A 420 15.43 5.99 13.95
C PRO A 420 15.16 4.85 14.95
N GLU A 421 14.88 5.14 16.23
CA GLU A 421 14.61 4.11 17.25
C GLU A 421 13.31 3.34 17.00
N GLY A 422 12.35 3.98 16.30
CA GLY A 422 11.08 3.38 15.90
C GLY A 422 11.07 2.74 14.52
N GLN A 423 12.21 2.75 13.79
CA GLN A 423 12.28 2.34 12.40
C GLN A 423 12.15 0.81 12.24
N ARG A 424 11.18 0.37 11.44
CA ARG A 424 10.89 -1.08 11.19
C ARG A 424 11.31 -1.57 9.82
N PHE A 425 11.44 -0.68 8.84
CA PHE A 425 12.03 -1.01 7.55
C PHE A 425 13.55 -1.00 7.71
N PRO A 426 14.32 -1.91 7.07
CA PRO A 426 15.77 -1.93 7.19
C PRO A 426 16.43 -0.55 7.05
N THR A 427 17.37 -0.24 7.97
CA THR A 427 18.18 0.99 7.94
C THR A 427 19.24 0.93 6.85
N LEU A 428 19.77 -0.26 6.60
CA LEU A 428 20.61 -0.56 5.44
C LEU A 428 19.74 -0.78 4.19
N PRO A 429 20.24 -0.47 2.97
CA PRO A 429 19.49 -0.64 1.74
C PRO A 429 19.01 -2.09 1.53
N ALA A 430 17.71 -2.28 1.34
CA ALA A 430 17.07 -3.58 1.17
C ALA A 430 16.93 -3.93 -0.33
N PRO A 431 17.49 -5.05 -0.80
CA PRO A 431 17.44 -5.43 -2.21
C PRO A 431 16.07 -5.98 -2.64
N ASP A 432 15.79 -5.88 -3.95
CA ASP A 432 14.64 -6.52 -4.63
C ASP A 432 13.27 -6.27 -3.98
N CYS A 433 13.06 -5.07 -3.43
CA CYS A 433 11.81 -4.72 -2.77
C CYS A 433 10.67 -4.59 -3.79
N VAL A 434 9.48 -5.04 -3.41
CA VAL A 434 8.26 -4.88 -4.19
C VAL A 434 7.66 -3.51 -3.86
N VAL A 435 7.50 -2.68 -4.88
CA VAL A 435 6.90 -1.34 -4.82
C VAL A 435 5.54 -1.38 -5.50
N ARG A 436 4.50 -0.91 -4.83
CA ARG A 436 3.14 -0.74 -5.36
C ARG A 436 2.62 0.67 -5.10
N VAL A 437 1.90 1.25 -6.05
CA VAL A 437 1.14 2.50 -5.85
C VAL A 437 -0.33 2.21 -6.11
N PHE A 438 -1.17 2.59 -5.14
CA PHE A 438 -2.61 2.55 -5.27
C PHE A 438 -3.13 3.98 -5.46
N GLU A 439 -4.04 4.19 -6.41
CA GLU A 439 -4.80 5.42 -6.57
C GLU A 439 -6.10 5.32 -5.76
N ASN A 440 -6.46 6.34 -4.99
CA ASN A 440 -7.74 6.40 -4.31
C ASN A 440 -8.76 7.16 -5.17
N VAL A 441 -9.84 6.50 -5.57
CA VAL A 441 -10.86 7.02 -6.50
C VAL A 441 -12.23 6.95 -5.83
N THR A 442 -12.93 8.09 -5.80
CA THR A 442 -14.33 8.16 -5.39
C THR A 442 -15.22 8.52 -6.55
N THR A 443 -16.12 7.63 -6.95
CA THR A 443 -17.12 7.89 -8.00
C THR A 443 -18.31 8.66 -7.42
N GLU A 444 -18.54 9.85 -7.95
CA GLU A 444 -19.69 10.70 -7.63
C GLU A 444 -20.62 10.74 -8.86
N THR A 445 -21.93 10.52 -8.66
CA THR A 445 -22.90 10.49 -9.77
C THR A 445 -23.58 11.84 -9.90
N SER A 446 -23.39 12.51 -11.04
CA SER A 446 -23.98 13.78 -11.40
C SER A 446 -25.04 13.61 -12.50
N GLU A 447 -25.86 14.64 -12.74
CA GLU A 447 -26.81 14.69 -13.86
C GLU A 447 -26.14 14.54 -15.23
N MET A 448 -24.85 14.90 -15.31
CA MET A 448 -24.01 14.78 -16.51
C MET A 448 -23.28 13.43 -16.62
N GLY A 449 -23.48 12.50 -15.68
CA GLY A 449 -22.85 11.17 -15.63
C GLY A 449 -22.04 10.92 -14.35
N THR A 450 -21.40 9.75 -14.29
CA THR A 450 -20.48 9.38 -13.19
C THR A 450 -19.13 10.05 -13.37
N CYS A 451 -18.76 10.92 -12.43
CA CYS A 451 -17.43 11.53 -12.35
C CYS A 451 -16.57 10.76 -11.34
N ASN A 452 -15.36 10.40 -11.72
CA ASN A 452 -14.36 9.84 -10.81
C ASN A 452 -13.50 10.98 -10.25
N SER A 453 -13.66 11.28 -8.96
CA SER A 453 -12.86 12.26 -8.25
C SER A 453 -11.69 11.55 -7.55
N GLN A 454 -10.44 11.91 -7.88
CA GLN A 454 -9.30 11.33 -7.20
C GLN A 454 -9.10 11.93 -5.81
N ARG A 455 -8.78 11.09 -4.82
CA ARG A 455 -8.39 11.47 -3.46
C ARG A 455 -6.98 10.98 -3.13
N GLY A 456 -5.99 11.29 -3.96
CA GLY A 456 -4.57 10.99 -3.71
C GLY A 456 -4.17 9.52 -3.89
N PHE A 457 -3.00 9.17 -3.35
CA PHE A 457 -2.32 7.90 -3.61
C PHE A 457 -1.82 7.23 -2.33
N ARG A 458 -1.55 5.94 -2.41
CA ARG A 458 -0.90 5.15 -1.36
C ARG A 458 0.29 4.38 -1.92
N LEU A 459 1.50 4.78 -1.55
CA LEU A 459 2.72 4.02 -1.80
C LEU A 459 2.81 2.90 -0.76
N ALA A 460 3.04 1.67 -1.21
CA ALA A 460 3.37 0.54 -0.36
C ALA A 460 4.65 -0.13 -0.85
N VAL A 461 5.63 -0.29 0.04
CA VAL A 461 6.89 -0.98 -0.27
C VAL A 461 7.12 -2.11 0.72
N MET A 462 7.46 -3.29 0.22
CA MET A 462 7.74 -4.50 0.99
C MET A 462 9.11 -5.04 0.63
N THR A 463 9.87 -5.55 1.61
CA THR A 463 11.11 -6.28 1.35
C THR A 463 10.87 -7.53 0.49
N ASN A 464 11.90 -8.02 -0.20
CA ASN A 464 11.80 -9.22 -1.03
C ASN A 464 11.23 -10.43 -0.21
N PRO A 465 10.21 -11.17 -0.69
CA PRO A 465 9.74 -12.42 -0.07
C PRO A 465 10.83 -13.46 0.21
N SER A 466 11.97 -13.38 -0.49
CA SER A 466 13.16 -14.18 -0.22
C SER A 466 13.91 -13.81 1.06
N THR A 467 13.58 -12.73 1.79
CA THR A 467 14.18 -12.39 3.10
C THR A 467 13.37 -13.01 4.24
N ARG A 468 14.04 -13.68 5.19
CA ARG A 468 13.37 -14.35 6.33
C ARG A 468 12.39 -13.41 7.05
N ASP A 469 12.85 -12.22 7.40
CA ASP A 469 11.99 -11.15 7.88
C ASP A 469 11.40 -10.37 6.70
N LEU A 470 10.07 -10.40 6.60
CA LEU A 470 9.31 -9.49 5.76
C LEU A 470 9.02 -8.22 6.55
N ARG A 471 9.37 -7.07 5.98
CA ARG A 471 9.02 -5.73 6.49
C ARG A 471 8.32 -4.96 5.39
N TYR A 472 7.46 -4.03 5.79
CA TYR A 472 6.78 -3.12 4.86
C TYR A 472 6.72 -1.71 5.41
N VAL A 473 6.54 -0.75 4.50
CA VAL A 473 6.25 0.65 4.80
C VAL A 473 5.13 1.13 3.86
N CYS A 474 4.24 1.98 4.35
CA CYS A 474 3.18 2.58 3.55
C CYS A 474 3.08 4.08 3.84
N HIS A 475 3.00 4.89 2.78
CA HIS A 475 2.79 6.33 2.86
C HIS A 475 1.61 6.74 1.99
N ASN A 476 0.73 7.57 2.55
CA ASN A 476 -0.30 8.25 1.77
C ASN A 476 0.29 9.55 1.21
N MET A 477 0.04 9.82 -0.08
CA MET A 477 0.54 10.96 -0.85
C MET A 477 -0.64 11.66 -1.53
N GLY A 478 -0.47 12.91 -1.97
CA GLY A 478 -1.60 13.73 -2.43
C GLY A 478 -2.47 14.19 -1.26
N PHE A 479 -3.79 14.23 -1.42
CA PHE A 479 -4.74 14.82 -0.44
C PHE A 479 -4.41 16.28 -0.10
N GLY A 480 -4.18 17.12 -1.11
CA GLY A 480 -3.79 18.53 -0.90
C GLY A 480 -2.40 18.72 -0.26
N LYS A 481 -1.56 17.68 -0.23
CA LYS A 481 -0.15 17.77 0.22
C LYS A 481 0.82 17.73 -0.95
N LEU A 482 1.86 18.56 -0.85
CA LEU A 482 2.93 18.68 -1.83
C LEU A 482 3.78 17.40 -1.87
N ILE A 483 3.95 16.82 -3.06
CA ILE A 483 4.76 15.62 -3.27
C ILE A 483 6.20 16.05 -3.56
N ARG A 484 7.09 15.83 -2.60
CA ARG A 484 8.50 16.20 -2.68
C ARG A 484 9.31 15.03 -3.22
N TYR A 485 10.05 15.24 -4.30
CA TYR A 485 10.90 14.22 -4.90
C TYR A 485 12.29 14.74 -5.27
N ALA A 486 13.26 13.83 -5.37
CA ALA A 486 14.57 14.10 -5.96
C ALA A 486 15.00 12.94 -6.87
N LEU A 487 15.52 13.27 -8.05
CA LEU A 487 16.12 12.28 -8.95
C LEU A 487 17.59 12.10 -8.56
N VAL A 488 17.94 10.90 -8.10
CA VAL A 488 19.28 10.57 -7.63
C VAL A 488 19.96 9.70 -8.68
N GLY A 489 20.99 10.22 -9.34
CA GLY A 489 21.86 9.43 -10.21
C GLY A 489 23.20 9.19 -9.51
N LYS A 490 23.55 7.92 -9.26
CA LYS A 490 24.89 7.56 -8.81
C LYS A 490 25.33 6.26 -9.48
N ASP A 491 26.52 6.28 -10.08
CA ASP A 491 27.25 5.10 -10.55
C ASP A 491 26.42 4.13 -11.42
N GLY A 492 25.57 4.70 -12.30
CA GLY A 492 24.71 3.98 -13.25
C GLY A 492 23.32 3.62 -12.74
N ASP A 493 23.07 3.61 -11.43
CA ASP A 493 21.75 3.32 -10.85
C ASP A 493 20.83 4.55 -10.88
N GLN A 494 19.59 4.35 -11.33
CA GLN A 494 18.58 5.39 -11.43
C GLN A 494 17.70 5.40 -10.19
N GLY A 495 18.00 6.31 -9.26
CA GLY A 495 17.27 6.51 -8.01
C GLY A 495 16.17 7.58 -8.10
N LEU A 496 15.08 7.33 -7.38
CA LEU A 496 14.04 8.31 -7.04
C LEU A 496 13.90 8.35 -5.53
N GLN A 497 14.17 9.50 -4.92
CA GLN A 497 13.85 9.78 -3.53
C GLN A 497 12.48 10.45 -3.47
N LEU A 498 11.61 9.98 -2.57
CA LEU A 498 10.34 10.60 -2.20
C LEU A 498 10.40 10.95 -0.71
N SER A 499 9.90 12.13 -0.35
CA SER A 499 9.98 12.66 1.02
C SER A 499 8.57 13.04 1.53
N PHE A 500 8.24 12.61 2.75
CA PHE A 500 6.89 12.66 3.34
C PHE A 500 6.89 13.32 4.72
N GLY A 501 5.80 14.00 5.05
CA GLY A 501 5.65 14.72 6.32
C GLY A 501 6.01 16.20 6.21
N ASP A 502 6.21 16.85 7.35
CA ASP A 502 6.64 18.25 7.46
C ASP A 502 8.11 18.29 7.91
N ALA A 503 8.81 19.42 7.72
CA ALA A 503 10.28 19.50 7.82
C ALA A 503 10.90 18.94 9.13
N ASN A 504 10.17 19.01 10.26
CA ASN A 504 10.66 18.50 11.56
C ASN A 504 10.32 17.02 11.83
N GLN A 505 9.51 16.38 10.97
CA GLN A 505 9.19 14.94 11.04
C GLN A 505 9.23 14.32 9.64
N GLU A 506 10.20 14.73 8.82
CA GLU A 506 10.34 14.20 7.47
C GLU A 506 10.79 12.73 7.52
N SER A 507 10.12 11.91 6.72
CA SER A 507 10.54 10.56 6.38
C SER A 507 10.86 10.52 4.90
N SER A 508 11.87 9.77 4.49
CA SER A 508 12.21 9.64 3.07
C SER A 508 12.41 8.18 2.67
N ILE A 509 12.09 7.89 1.42
CA ILE A 509 12.34 6.60 0.79
C ILE A 509 13.08 6.82 -0.52
N THR A 510 14.22 6.17 -0.68
CA THR A 510 15.04 6.23 -1.89
C THR A 510 14.97 4.88 -2.58
N LEU A 511 14.43 4.88 -3.80
CA LEU A 511 14.11 3.72 -4.60
C LEU A 511 15.03 3.67 -5.82
N TYR A 512 15.89 2.66 -5.91
CA TYR A 512 16.80 2.47 -7.06
C TYR A 512 16.24 1.44 -8.04
N PHE A 513 16.24 1.77 -9.33
CA PHE A 513 15.71 0.93 -10.40
C PHE A 513 16.78 0.57 -11.43
N SER A 514 16.71 -0.66 -11.96
CA SER A 514 17.59 -1.15 -13.03
C SER A 514 17.27 -0.54 -14.41
N SER A 515 16.22 0.27 -14.52
CA SER A 515 15.76 0.91 -15.76
C SER A 515 15.17 2.27 -15.44
N ASP A 516 15.59 3.29 -16.17
CA ASP A 516 15.06 4.65 -16.00
C ASP A 516 13.57 4.72 -16.31
N GLN A 517 13.08 3.92 -17.25
CA GLN A 517 11.66 3.92 -17.62
C GLN A 517 10.78 3.63 -16.39
N LYS A 518 11.13 2.61 -15.59
CA LYS A 518 10.41 2.27 -14.34
C LYS A 518 10.49 3.38 -13.28
N ARG A 519 11.60 4.13 -13.25
CA ARG A 519 11.74 5.30 -12.37
C ARG A 519 10.79 6.43 -12.81
N GLN A 520 10.74 6.71 -14.11
CA GLN A 520 9.84 7.71 -14.67
C GLN A 520 8.37 7.31 -14.51
N ASP A 521 8.03 6.04 -14.78
CA ASP A 521 6.67 5.52 -14.64
C ASP A 521 6.18 5.65 -13.19
N LEU A 522 7.02 5.30 -12.20
CA LEU A 522 6.68 5.56 -10.79
C LEU A 522 6.48 7.05 -10.49
N LEU A 523 7.35 7.93 -11.00
CA LEU A 523 7.20 9.37 -10.80
C LEU A 523 5.89 9.90 -11.41
N ARG A 524 5.53 9.43 -12.61
CA ARG A 524 4.25 9.73 -13.27
C ARG A 524 3.07 9.25 -12.43
N SER A 525 3.08 8.00 -11.97
CA SER A 525 2.04 7.42 -11.10
C SER A 525 1.85 8.23 -9.81
N VAL A 526 2.92 8.58 -9.09
CA VAL A 526 2.78 9.32 -7.82
C VAL A 526 2.44 10.81 -8.02
N THR A 527 2.70 11.38 -9.20
CA THR A 527 2.31 12.77 -9.54
C THR A 527 0.95 12.87 -10.24
N GLY A 528 0.24 11.74 -10.38
CA GLY A 528 -1.09 11.70 -10.97
C GLY A 528 -1.14 11.91 -12.48
N GLN A 529 -0.04 11.72 -13.20
CA GLN A 529 -0.15 11.59 -14.64
C GLN A 529 -0.98 10.33 -14.97
N PRO A 530 -1.83 10.36 -16.01
CA PRO A 530 -2.62 9.19 -16.43
C PRO A 530 -1.72 8.11 -17.03
N ASP A 531 -2.27 6.91 -17.17
CA ASP A 531 -1.59 5.80 -17.81
C ASP A 531 -1.22 6.10 -19.26
N THR A 532 -0.15 5.43 -19.73
CA THR A 532 0.40 5.60 -21.08
C THR A 532 -0.55 5.25 -22.23
N GLU A 533 -1.72 4.67 -21.95
CA GLU A 533 -2.76 4.41 -22.95
C GLU A 533 -3.67 5.62 -23.22
N GLU A 534 -3.74 6.60 -22.31
CA GLU A 534 -4.62 7.76 -22.49
C GLU A 534 -4.00 8.77 -23.46
N VAL A 535 -4.73 9.11 -24.53
CA VAL A 535 -4.27 10.05 -25.56
C VAL A 535 -4.65 11.49 -25.20
N ALA A 536 -3.67 12.39 -25.20
CA ALA A 536 -3.90 13.82 -24.98
C ALA A 536 -4.80 14.43 -26.08
N LEU A 537 -5.85 15.15 -25.67
CA LEU A 537 -6.73 15.96 -26.52
C LEU A 537 -6.01 17.17 -27.12
N THR A 538 -5.10 17.76 -26.35
CA THR A 538 -4.20 18.83 -26.84
C THR A 538 -2.93 18.92 -26.00
N ASP A 539 -1.91 19.52 -26.60
CA ASP A 539 -0.59 19.77 -26.04
C ASP A 539 -0.21 21.19 -26.47
N VAL A 540 0.00 22.10 -25.51
CA VAL A 540 0.14 23.54 -25.75
C VAL A 540 1.26 24.18 -24.92
N VAL A 541 1.84 25.25 -25.45
CA VAL A 541 2.88 26.03 -24.78
C VAL A 541 2.26 27.08 -23.84
N LEU A 542 2.70 27.04 -22.58
CA LEU A 542 2.23 27.87 -21.48
C LEU A 542 3.36 28.82 -21.03
N ARG A 543 3.01 30.07 -20.69
CA ARG A 543 3.94 31.04 -20.08
C ARG A 543 3.85 31.06 -18.55
N SER A 544 2.64 30.97 -18.01
CA SER A 544 2.40 30.92 -16.55
C SER A 544 1.00 30.41 -16.21
N VAL A 545 0.87 29.89 -14.99
CA VAL A 545 -0.40 29.63 -14.29
C VAL A 545 -0.37 30.36 -12.96
N ILE A 546 -1.50 30.98 -12.61
CA ILE A 546 -1.74 31.59 -11.30
C ILE A 546 -3.04 31.01 -10.75
N THR A 547 -3.08 30.67 -9.47
CA THR A 547 -4.31 30.36 -8.72
C THR A 547 -4.55 31.48 -7.72
N ALA A 548 -5.79 32.00 -7.66
CA ALA A 548 -6.19 33.07 -6.76
C ALA A 548 -7.58 32.82 -6.15
N GLU A 549 -7.83 33.39 -4.97
CA GLU A 549 -9.17 33.57 -4.42
C GLU A 549 -9.83 34.74 -5.18
N GLY A 550 -10.74 34.42 -6.11
CA GLY A 550 -11.36 35.41 -7.01
C GLY A 550 -10.53 35.84 -8.23
N VAL A 551 -11.05 36.81 -8.99
CA VAL A 551 -10.44 37.26 -10.27
C VAL A 551 -9.13 38.02 -9.99
N PRO A 552 -7.98 37.61 -10.57
CA PRO A 552 -6.71 38.30 -10.37
C PRO A 552 -6.77 39.77 -10.82
N THR A 553 -6.29 40.69 -9.97
CA THR A 553 -6.19 42.11 -10.30
C THR A 553 -4.73 42.52 -10.53
N PRO A 554 -4.45 43.43 -11.49
CA PRO A 554 -3.07 43.84 -11.80
C PRO A 554 -2.40 44.66 -10.69
N SER A 555 -3.12 45.03 -9.63
CA SER A 555 -2.63 45.78 -8.47
C SER A 555 -2.00 44.91 -7.38
N SER A 556 -2.15 43.58 -7.42
CA SER A 556 -1.51 42.67 -6.47
C SER A 556 -0.21 42.11 -7.05
N THR A 557 0.90 42.81 -6.82
CA THR A 557 2.27 42.39 -7.21
C THR A 557 2.81 41.26 -6.31
N TYR A 558 2.01 40.23 -6.08
CA TYR A 558 2.44 39.00 -5.44
C TYR A 558 2.80 37.99 -6.53
N GLU A 559 4.08 37.61 -6.61
CA GLU A 559 4.48 36.48 -7.44
C GLU A 559 3.81 35.21 -6.89
N SER A 560 3.00 34.54 -7.72
CA SER A 560 2.34 33.31 -7.30
C SER A 560 3.39 32.24 -7.05
N PRO A 561 3.40 31.52 -5.91
CA PRO A 561 4.43 30.52 -5.62
C PRO A 561 4.48 29.39 -6.66
N ILE A 562 3.39 29.16 -7.39
CA ILE A 562 3.31 28.21 -8.53
C ILE A 562 4.33 28.55 -9.63
N SER A 563 4.76 29.81 -9.78
CA SER A 563 5.79 30.22 -10.73
C SER A 563 7.13 29.50 -10.50
N ALA A 564 7.44 29.12 -9.25
CA ALA A 564 8.66 28.42 -8.87
C ALA A 564 8.78 27.00 -9.48
N LEU A 565 7.67 26.41 -9.95
CA LEU A 565 7.70 25.16 -10.70
C LEU A 565 8.25 25.34 -12.13
N ALA A 566 8.32 26.58 -12.61
CA ALA A 566 8.72 26.96 -13.97
C ALA A 566 7.95 26.19 -15.06
N LEU A 567 6.62 26.25 -14.97
CA LEU A 567 5.66 25.57 -15.86
C LEU A 567 5.76 26.10 -17.30
N GLN A 568 5.91 25.19 -18.28
CA GLN A 568 6.18 25.52 -19.69
C GLN A 568 5.24 24.83 -20.67
N ARG A 569 4.77 23.62 -20.35
CA ARG A 569 3.96 22.79 -21.25
C ARG A 569 2.71 22.32 -20.55
N LEU A 570 1.58 22.40 -21.23
CA LEU A 570 0.28 21.96 -20.72
C LEU A 570 -0.28 20.89 -21.65
N ARG A 571 -0.65 19.74 -21.09
CA ARG A 571 -1.26 18.61 -21.80
C ARG A 571 -2.64 18.32 -21.20
N VAL A 572 -3.65 18.20 -22.06
CA VAL A 572 -5.04 17.93 -21.66
C VAL A 572 -5.40 16.51 -22.06
N PHE A 573 -5.86 15.71 -21.12
CA PHE A 573 -6.34 14.34 -21.29
C PHE A 573 -7.82 14.29 -20.89
N PRO A 574 -8.64 13.35 -21.41
CA PRO A 574 -10.02 13.16 -20.94
C PRO A 574 -10.19 13.15 -19.41
N SER A 575 -9.25 12.58 -18.66
CA SER A 575 -9.24 12.47 -17.19
C SER A 575 -8.59 13.65 -16.44
N SER A 576 -7.80 14.51 -17.11
CA SER A 576 -6.86 15.39 -16.41
C SER A 576 -6.28 16.54 -17.24
N ILE A 577 -5.83 17.60 -16.56
CA ILE A 577 -4.90 18.60 -17.10
C ILE A 577 -3.56 18.43 -16.39
N ILE A 578 -2.50 18.19 -17.15
CA ILE A 578 -1.12 18.12 -16.64
C ILE A 578 -0.38 19.37 -17.10
N ILE A 579 0.34 20.00 -16.19
CA ILE A 579 1.20 21.15 -16.48
C ILE A 579 2.61 20.83 -15.99
N GLU A 580 3.55 20.76 -16.93
CA GLU A 580 4.92 20.34 -16.70
C GLU A 580 5.86 21.54 -16.74
N GLY A 581 6.77 21.60 -15.77
CA GLY A 581 7.82 22.61 -15.67
C GLY A 581 9.18 22.00 -15.38
N SER A 582 10.23 22.81 -15.42
CA SER A 582 11.60 22.34 -15.17
C SER A 582 11.86 21.95 -13.71
N HIS A 583 10.99 22.36 -12.77
CA HIS A 583 11.20 22.17 -11.33
C HIS A 583 10.05 21.43 -10.64
N GLY A 584 9.02 21.03 -11.39
CA GLY A 584 7.90 20.25 -10.86
C GLY A 584 6.76 20.07 -11.87
N VAL A 585 5.66 19.53 -11.38
CA VAL A 585 4.45 19.23 -12.16
C VAL A 585 3.21 19.58 -11.36
N LEU A 586 2.19 20.09 -12.05
CA LEU A 586 0.86 20.36 -11.50
C LEU A 586 -0.17 19.54 -12.29
N THR A 587 -0.91 18.68 -11.61
CA THR A 587 -1.88 17.75 -12.20
C THR A 587 -3.27 18.00 -11.60
N ASP A 588 -4.23 18.33 -12.45
CA ASP A 588 -5.61 18.65 -12.10
C ASP A 588 -6.54 17.55 -12.65
N ARG A 589 -7.06 16.65 -11.81
CA ARG A 589 -7.72 15.40 -12.26
C ARG A 589 -9.24 15.42 -12.10
N PHE A 590 -9.91 15.71 -13.21
CA PHE A 590 -11.37 15.71 -13.31
C PHE A 590 -11.77 15.20 -14.70
N ASP A 591 -12.87 14.45 -14.80
CA ASP A 591 -13.39 14.03 -16.10
C ASP A 591 -13.89 15.24 -16.88
N ILE A 592 -13.15 15.58 -17.93
CA ILE A 592 -13.46 16.71 -18.80
C ILE A 592 -14.83 16.52 -19.44
N ARG A 593 -15.35 15.30 -19.64
CA ARG A 593 -16.64 15.07 -20.32
C ARG A 593 -17.84 15.37 -19.41
N SER A 594 -17.82 14.93 -18.15
CA SER A 594 -18.92 15.17 -17.20
C SER A 594 -18.83 16.51 -16.46
N THR A 595 -17.63 17.07 -16.25
CA THR A 595 -17.48 18.38 -15.58
C THR A 595 -17.83 19.55 -16.51
N THR A 596 -18.65 20.48 -16.03
CA THR A 596 -18.91 21.79 -16.66
C THR A 596 -17.98 22.84 -16.06
N LEU A 597 -17.17 23.50 -16.90
CA LEU A 597 -16.25 24.56 -16.48
C LEU A 597 -16.72 25.92 -16.95
N ARG A 598 -16.83 26.88 -16.02
CA ARG A 598 -17.11 28.28 -16.36
C ARG A 598 -15.80 29.03 -16.62
N MET A 599 -15.79 29.82 -17.69
CA MET A 599 -14.59 30.48 -18.20
C MET A 599 -14.81 31.98 -18.42
N ARG A 600 -13.76 32.77 -18.26
CA ARG A 600 -13.76 34.22 -18.50
C ARG A 600 -12.53 34.63 -19.32
N LEU A 601 -12.77 35.33 -20.42
CA LEU A 601 -11.71 36.02 -21.17
C LEU A 601 -11.55 37.45 -20.62
N PRO A 602 -10.32 37.92 -20.33
CA PRO A 602 -10.08 39.31 -19.98
C PRO A 602 -10.51 40.28 -21.07
N HIS A 603 -11.08 41.41 -20.66
CA HIS A 603 -11.72 42.43 -21.51
C HIS A 603 -10.93 43.75 -21.59
N ASN A 604 -9.70 43.77 -21.07
CA ASN A 604 -8.83 44.94 -21.11
C ASN A 604 -8.36 45.21 -22.55
N LEU A 605 -8.39 46.47 -22.99
CA LEU A 605 -7.84 46.86 -24.28
C LEU A 605 -6.31 46.91 -24.23
N PRO A 606 -5.61 46.43 -25.27
CA PRO A 606 -4.16 46.59 -25.39
C PRO A 606 -3.81 48.06 -25.71
N GLN A 607 -3.70 48.89 -24.67
CA GLN A 607 -3.30 50.31 -24.78
C GLN A 607 -1.77 50.51 -24.77
N SER A 608 -1.00 49.44 -24.61
CA SER A 608 0.47 49.41 -24.68
C SER A 608 0.97 48.06 -25.23
N SER A 609 2.24 47.99 -25.61
CA SER A 609 2.90 46.77 -26.10
C SER A 609 2.87 45.62 -25.08
N ASP A 610 3.02 45.91 -23.79
CA ASP A 610 2.94 44.91 -22.72
C ASP A 610 1.53 44.32 -22.57
N HIS A 611 0.49 45.06 -22.98
CA HIS A 611 -0.91 44.61 -22.86
C HIS A 611 -1.41 43.78 -24.04
N GLN A 612 -0.63 43.60 -25.12
CA GLN A 612 -0.91 42.55 -26.11
C GLN A 612 -0.86 41.15 -25.47
N GLN A 613 -0.11 40.97 -24.37
CA GLN A 613 -0.01 39.68 -23.68
C GLN A 613 -1.33 39.25 -23.00
N GLN A 614 -2.16 40.20 -22.53
CA GLN A 614 -3.43 39.90 -21.83
C GLN A 614 -4.51 39.29 -22.75
N LEU A 615 -4.37 39.40 -24.08
CA LEU A 615 -5.22 38.69 -25.02
C LEU A 615 -5.06 37.16 -24.91
N HIS A 616 -3.85 36.69 -24.58
CA HIS A 616 -3.49 35.28 -24.52
C HIS A 616 -3.76 34.67 -23.13
N GLN A 617 -4.69 35.23 -22.36
CA GLN A 617 -5.05 34.76 -21.03
C GLN A 617 -6.48 34.18 -21.00
N LEU A 618 -6.65 33.03 -20.37
CA LEU A 618 -7.94 32.41 -20.07
C LEU A 618 -8.07 32.23 -18.55
N LEU A 619 -9.18 32.70 -17.98
CA LEU A 619 -9.53 32.45 -16.58
C LEU A 619 -10.53 31.29 -16.52
N VAL A 620 -10.25 30.29 -15.69
CA VAL A 620 -11.15 29.15 -15.43
C VAL A 620 -11.56 29.19 -13.97
N TYR A 621 -12.86 29.15 -13.71
CA TYR A 621 -13.41 29.04 -12.37
C TYR A 621 -13.39 27.57 -11.91
N ARG A 622 -12.96 27.31 -10.68
CA ARG A 622 -12.94 25.98 -10.04
C ARG A 622 -13.67 26.04 -8.70
N GLN A 623 -14.44 24.99 -8.42
CA GLN A 623 -14.97 24.72 -7.07
C GLN A 623 -13.87 24.13 -6.17
N GLU A 624 -14.21 23.69 -4.96
CA GLU A 624 -13.25 23.08 -4.04
C GLU A 624 -12.50 21.90 -4.68
N GLN A 625 -11.17 21.90 -4.59
CA GLN A 625 -10.32 20.95 -5.30
C GLN A 625 -9.63 19.96 -4.35
N SER A 626 -10.21 18.78 -4.18
CA SER A 626 -9.53 17.63 -3.55
C SER A 626 -8.63 16.86 -4.53
N ASP A 627 -8.77 17.14 -5.82
CA ASP A 627 -8.21 16.43 -6.99
C ASP A 627 -6.85 16.98 -7.47
N LEU A 628 -6.44 18.15 -6.97
CA LEU A 628 -5.19 18.77 -7.37
C LEU A 628 -3.97 18.09 -6.73
N THR A 629 -3.06 17.60 -7.58
CA THR A 629 -1.76 17.05 -7.18
C THR A 629 -0.64 17.97 -7.66
N MET A 630 0.35 18.22 -6.81
CA MET A 630 1.53 19.01 -7.15
C MET A 630 2.80 18.28 -6.72
N GLY A 631 3.73 18.10 -7.64
CA GLY A 631 5.03 17.50 -7.42
C GLY A 631 6.16 18.53 -7.57
N VAL A 632 7.17 18.49 -6.69
CA VAL A 632 8.31 19.42 -6.72
C VAL A 632 9.66 18.71 -6.60
N SER A 633 10.63 19.17 -7.39
CA SER A 633 12.04 18.78 -7.31
C SER A 633 12.71 19.45 -6.10
N GLN A 634 13.04 18.67 -5.07
CA GLN A 634 13.72 19.17 -3.86
C GLN A 634 15.10 19.77 -4.15
N ALA A 635 15.78 19.30 -5.21
CA ALA A 635 17.08 19.83 -5.63
C ALA A 635 17.00 21.18 -6.35
N SER A 636 15.82 21.55 -6.85
CA SER A 636 15.63 22.75 -7.68
C SER A 636 14.89 23.89 -6.98
N VAL A 637 14.07 23.59 -5.96
CA VAL A 637 13.21 24.57 -5.29
C VAL A 637 13.60 24.69 -3.81
N PRO A 638 13.96 25.89 -3.30
CA PRO A 638 14.31 26.08 -1.89
C PRO A 638 13.18 25.71 -0.92
N ILE A 639 13.53 25.23 0.28
CA ILE A 639 12.58 24.81 1.34
C ILE A 639 11.52 25.88 1.66
N PRO A 640 11.84 27.18 1.81
CA PRO A 640 10.82 28.22 2.05
C PRO A 640 9.76 28.28 0.92
N THR A 641 10.20 28.16 -0.32
CA THR A 641 9.31 28.15 -1.50
C THR A 641 8.46 26.88 -1.55
N GLN A 642 9.00 25.73 -1.11
CA GLN A 642 8.20 24.51 -0.94
C GLN A 642 7.08 24.68 0.10
N HIS A 643 7.30 25.44 1.18
CA HIS A 643 6.25 25.79 2.13
C HIS A 643 5.15 26.65 1.48
N SER A 644 5.53 27.71 0.76
CA SER A 644 4.56 28.55 0.02
C SER A 644 3.78 27.78 -1.05
N LEU A 645 4.41 26.79 -1.70
CA LEU A 645 3.72 25.86 -2.63
C LEU A 645 2.72 24.95 -1.89
N ALA A 646 3.09 24.40 -0.72
CA ALA A 646 2.17 23.61 0.09
C ALA A 646 0.98 24.44 0.61
N GLU A 647 1.21 25.71 0.98
CA GLU A 647 0.13 26.64 1.31
C GLU A 647 -0.75 26.95 0.10
N ALA A 648 -0.19 27.18 -1.09
CA ALA A 648 -0.97 27.41 -2.30
C ALA A 648 -1.82 26.19 -2.69
N LEU A 649 -1.34 24.97 -2.46
CA LEU A 649 -2.13 23.74 -2.63
C LEU A 649 -3.31 23.68 -1.64
N ARG A 650 -3.07 24.07 -0.39
CA ARG A 650 -4.12 24.18 0.66
C ARG A 650 -5.11 25.32 0.37
N LEU A 651 -4.70 26.38 -0.32
CA LEU A 651 -5.61 27.42 -0.81
C LEU A 651 -6.45 26.91 -1.99
N ALA A 652 -5.88 26.12 -2.89
CA ALA A 652 -6.62 25.47 -3.98
C ALA A 652 -7.69 24.48 -3.48
N SER A 653 -7.48 23.87 -2.31
CA SER A 653 -8.48 23.03 -1.63
C SER A 653 -9.51 23.82 -0.80
N LYS A 654 -9.65 25.13 -1.01
CA LYS A 654 -10.80 25.93 -0.53
C LYS A 654 -11.85 26.04 -1.64
N PRO A 655 -13.12 26.33 -1.31
CA PRO A 655 -14.11 26.71 -2.32
C PRO A 655 -13.69 27.99 -3.06
N GLU A 656 -14.11 28.08 -4.33
CA GLU A 656 -14.10 29.28 -5.19
C GLU A 656 -12.72 29.84 -5.59
N THR A 657 -11.95 29.05 -6.35
CA THR A 657 -10.66 29.52 -6.91
C THR A 657 -10.73 29.82 -8.40
N VAL A 658 -9.94 30.81 -8.83
CA VAL A 658 -9.77 31.15 -10.24
C VAL A 658 -8.36 30.77 -10.68
N ARG A 659 -8.27 29.95 -11.72
CA ARG A 659 -7.01 29.62 -12.39
C ARG A 659 -6.85 30.48 -13.62
N ALA A 660 -5.78 31.27 -13.66
CA ALA A 660 -5.42 32.10 -14.81
C ALA A 660 -4.30 31.44 -15.60
N TYR A 661 -4.61 31.01 -16.83
CA TYR A 661 -3.67 30.39 -17.76
C TYR A 661 -3.21 31.43 -18.78
N GLN A 662 -1.90 31.63 -18.89
CA GLN A 662 -1.28 32.58 -19.83
C GLN A 662 -0.54 31.81 -20.92
N PHE A 663 -0.92 32.00 -22.19
CA PHE A 663 -0.42 31.25 -23.34
C PHE A 663 0.65 32.00 -24.13
N ALA A 664 1.38 31.25 -24.97
CA ALA A 664 2.34 31.81 -25.91
C ALA A 664 1.67 32.78 -26.91
N ASP A 665 0.55 32.32 -27.51
CA ASP A 665 -0.27 33.03 -28.50
C ASP A 665 -1.78 32.67 -28.36
N LEU A 666 -2.64 33.32 -29.17
CA LEU A 666 -4.10 33.05 -29.19
C LEU A 666 -4.48 31.65 -29.69
N ARG A 667 -3.69 31.05 -30.58
CA ARG A 667 -3.98 29.75 -31.21
C ARG A 667 -3.84 28.62 -30.20
N GLU A 668 -2.85 28.72 -29.33
CA GLU A 668 -2.66 27.84 -28.17
C GLU A 668 -3.80 27.97 -27.15
N LEU A 669 -4.24 29.21 -26.86
CA LEU A 669 -5.43 29.46 -26.02
C LEU A 669 -6.68 28.82 -26.63
N HIS A 670 -6.93 29.00 -27.92
CA HIS A 670 -8.10 28.43 -28.61
C HIS A 670 -8.05 26.90 -28.68
N ARG A 671 -6.87 26.29 -28.80
CA ARG A 671 -6.67 24.83 -28.69
C ARG A 671 -7.02 24.30 -27.30
N PHE A 672 -6.52 24.95 -26.25
CA PHE A 672 -6.84 24.61 -24.86
C PHE A 672 -8.33 24.74 -24.58
N GLN A 673 -8.95 25.86 -24.97
CA GLN A 673 -10.38 26.07 -24.82
C GLN A 673 -11.20 25.02 -25.59
N ALA A 674 -10.78 24.64 -26.80
CA ALA A 674 -11.46 23.60 -27.57
C ALA A 674 -11.37 22.21 -26.92
N ALA A 675 -10.22 21.86 -26.33
CA ALA A 675 -10.04 20.61 -25.59
C ALA A 675 -10.92 20.55 -24.34
N LEU A 676 -11.02 21.64 -23.57
CA LEU A 676 -11.88 21.71 -22.38
C LEU A 676 -13.37 21.76 -22.70
N THR A 677 -13.79 22.50 -23.74
CA THR A 677 -15.21 22.80 -23.98
C THR A 677 -15.85 21.96 -25.08
N GLY A 678 -15.07 21.36 -25.97
CA GLY A 678 -15.54 20.75 -27.23
C GLY A 678 -15.96 21.78 -28.30
N SER A 679 -15.75 23.08 -28.06
CA SER A 679 -16.14 24.18 -28.94
C SER A 679 -14.94 24.82 -29.63
N VAL A 680 -14.97 24.89 -30.95
CA VAL A 680 -13.92 25.48 -31.79
C VAL A 680 -14.18 26.98 -31.95
N VAL A 681 -13.20 27.81 -31.62
CA VAL A 681 -13.25 29.27 -31.80
C VAL A 681 -13.20 29.62 -33.28
N ARG A 682 -14.15 30.45 -33.74
CA ARG A 682 -14.24 30.97 -35.12
C ARG A 682 -13.83 32.42 -35.21
N TYR A 683 -14.11 33.20 -34.17
CA TYR A 683 -13.72 34.60 -34.04
C TYR A 683 -13.41 34.91 -32.58
N ASP A 684 -12.38 35.71 -32.33
CA ASP A 684 -12.01 36.29 -31.04
C ASP A 684 -11.49 37.71 -31.33
N GLY A 685 -12.06 38.73 -30.70
CA GLY A 685 -11.70 40.12 -30.96
C GLY A 685 -12.55 41.13 -30.21
N TYR A 686 -12.26 42.42 -30.37
CA TYR A 686 -12.96 43.49 -29.66
C TYR A 686 -14.04 44.18 -30.51
N ALA A 687 -15.16 44.51 -29.87
CA ALA A 687 -16.16 45.44 -30.39
C ALA A 687 -16.08 46.79 -29.65
N ALA A 688 -16.28 47.85 -30.41
CA ALA A 688 -16.22 49.25 -29.99
C ALA A 688 -17.53 49.77 -29.36
N SER A 689 -18.62 49.00 -29.53
CA SER A 689 -19.73 48.97 -28.58
C SER A 689 -20.60 47.74 -28.79
N PHE A 690 -21.30 47.33 -27.74
CA PHE A 690 -22.39 46.37 -27.76
C PHE A 690 -23.62 47.02 -27.14
N SER A 691 -24.79 46.90 -27.77
CA SER A 691 -26.02 47.46 -27.19
C SER A 691 -27.27 46.62 -27.44
N ILE A 692 -28.07 46.43 -26.39
CA ILE A 692 -29.36 45.74 -26.41
C ILE A 692 -30.48 46.80 -26.42
N ALA A 693 -31.37 46.75 -27.40
CA ALA A 693 -32.45 47.73 -27.57
C ALA A 693 -33.74 47.26 -26.85
N ARG A 694 -33.72 47.29 -25.51
CA ARG A 694 -34.80 46.70 -24.71
C ARG A 694 -36.16 47.39 -24.89
N ARG A 695 -37.18 46.65 -25.31
CA ARG A 695 -38.56 47.14 -25.44
C ARG A 695 -39.26 47.23 -24.08
N ARG A 696 -39.91 48.37 -23.77
CA ARG A 696 -40.81 48.47 -22.60
C ARG A 696 -42.19 47.92 -22.96
N MET A 697 -42.78 47.10 -22.10
CA MET A 697 -44.05 46.39 -22.42
C MET A 697 -45.29 47.28 -22.59
N LEU A 698 -45.24 48.55 -22.17
CA LEU A 698 -46.40 49.46 -22.19
C LEU A 698 -46.14 50.82 -22.88
N VAL A 699 -44.93 51.06 -23.40
CA VAL A 699 -44.59 52.33 -24.09
C VAL A 699 -43.56 52.06 -25.19
N PRO A 700 -43.68 52.60 -26.42
CA PRO A 700 -42.68 52.47 -27.47
C PRO A 700 -41.43 53.36 -27.23
N VAL A 701 -40.79 53.18 -26.06
CA VAL A 701 -39.53 53.82 -25.68
C VAL A 701 -38.49 52.74 -25.42
N TYR A 702 -37.54 52.60 -26.34
CA TYR A 702 -36.43 51.67 -26.22
C TYR A 702 -35.43 52.15 -25.16
N ARG A 703 -35.10 51.29 -24.18
CA ARG A 703 -33.97 51.54 -23.27
C ARG A 703 -32.74 50.82 -23.82
N GLN A 704 -31.86 51.55 -24.49
CA GLN A 704 -30.58 51.00 -24.92
C GLN A 704 -29.70 50.70 -23.70
N LEU A 705 -29.41 49.42 -23.48
CA LEU A 705 -28.36 48.97 -22.56
C LEU A 705 -27.07 48.92 -23.37
N LYS A 706 -26.02 49.66 -22.99
CA LYS A 706 -24.79 49.79 -23.80
C LYS A 706 -23.53 49.48 -22.98
N ALA A 707 -22.57 48.82 -23.62
CA ALA A 707 -21.18 48.67 -23.20
C ALA A 707 -20.25 49.32 -24.25
N SER A 708 -19.11 49.88 -23.82
CA SER A 708 -18.15 50.54 -24.70
C SER A 708 -16.95 49.65 -25.07
N VAL A 709 -16.56 48.72 -24.20
CA VAL A 709 -15.46 47.78 -24.45
C VAL A 709 -15.94 46.36 -24.21
N VAL A 710 -15.95 45.56 -25.28
CA VAL A 710 -16.43 44.17 -25.25
C VAL A 710 -15.48 43.26 -26.02
N ARG A 711 -14.99 42.21 -25.38
CA ARG A 711 -14.34 41.09 -26.08
C ARG A 711 -15.44 40.11 -26.51
N LEU A 712 -15.51 39.84 -27.80
CA LEU A 712 -16.47 38.94 -28.41
C LEU A 712 -15.76 37.67 -28.87
N GLN A 713 -16.40 36.53 -28.62
CA GLN A 713 -15.96 35.26 -29.14
C GLN A 713 -17.14 34.54 -29.81
N VAL A 714 -16.96 34.13 -31.07
CA VAL A 714 -17.89 33.22 -31.76
C VAL A 714 -17.27 31.84 -31.74
N VAL A 715 -18.00 30.86 -31.21
CA VAL A 715 -17.57 29.46 -31.17
C VAL A 715 -18.58 28.57 -31.89
N SER A 716 -18.12 27.44 -32.42
CA SER A 716 -19.00 26.38 -32.94
C SER A 716 -18.70 25.06 -32.24
N ALA A 717 -19.70 24.24 -31.97
CA ALA A 717 -19.48 22.84 -31.62
C ALA A 717 -18.63 22.13 -32.69
N ALA A 718 -17.87 21.09 -32.31
CA ALA A 718 -17.00 20.36 -33.24
C ALA A 718 -17.71 19.81 -34.49
N ASN A 719 -19.00 19.48 -34.38
CA ASN A 719 -19.86 19.03 -35.48
C ASN A 719 -20.44 20.17 -36.35
N GLY A 720 -20.11 21.43 -36.06
CA GLY A 720 -20.59 22.63 -36.77
C GLY A 720 -22.06 23.01 -36.57
N LYS A 721 -22.86 22.21 -35.86
CA LYS A 721 -24.33 22.38 -35.80
C LYS A 721 -24.81 23.51 -34.90
N ALA A 722 -24.13 23.75 -33.79
CA ALA A 722 -24.45 24.82 -32.85
C ALA A 722 -23.36 25.89 -32.89
N VAL A 723 -23.76 27.15 -33.10
CA VAL A 723 -22.90 28.33 -33.04
C VAL A 723 -23.31 29.15 -31.83
N LYS A 724 -22.35 29.68 -31.06
CA LYS A 724 -22.61 30.47 -29.85
C LYS A 724 -21.81 31.77 -29.90
N LEU A 725 -22.41 32.86 -29.43
CA LEU A 725 -21.74 34.14 -29.20
C LEU A 725 -21.54 34.33 -27.70
N ALA A 726 -20.29 34.47 -27.28
CA ALA A 726 -19.91 34.92 -25.94
C ALA A 726 -19.43 36.39 -25.99
N ALA A 727 -19.84 37.18 -25.02
CA ALA A 727 -19.49 38.59 -24.89
C ALA A 727 -19.03 38.89 -23.46
N PHE A 728 -17.81 39.41 -23.32
CA PHE A 728 -17.18 39.78 -22.05
C PHE A 728 -17.07 41.29 -21.95
N PHE A 729 -17.69 41.89 -20.94
CA PHE A 729 -17.92 43.34 -20.84
C PHE A 729 -17.01 44.01 -19.83
N LYS A 730 -16.41 45.16 -20.19
CA LYS A 730 -15.69 46.01 -19.23
C LYS A 730 -16.63 46.85 -18.36
N ASP A 731 -17.66 47.44 -18.98
CA ASP A 731 -18.45 48.55 -18.42
C ASP A 731 -19.97 48.36 -18.51
N PHE A 732 -20.44 47.11 -18.65
CA PHE A 732 -21.87 46.83 -18.76
C PHE A 732 -22.53 46.74 -17.38
N ARG A 733 -23.50 47.62 -17.13
CA ARG A 733 -24.14 47.73 -15.81
C ARG A 733 -24.88 46.46 -15.38
N HIS A 734 -25.36 45.66 -16.33
CA HIS A 734 -26.28 44.54 -16.07
C HIS A 734 -25.60 43.17 -15.90
N ALA A 735 -24.44 42.93 -16.51
CA ALA A 735 -23.70 41.66 -16.44
C ALA A 735 -22.23 41.86 -16.81
N SER A 736 -21.31 41.07 -16.24
CA SER A 736 -19.88 41.11 -16.61
C SER A 736 -19.52 40.26 -17.83
N ALA A 737 -20.31 39.23 -18.15
CA ALA A 737 -20.22 38.45 -19.39
C ALA A 737 -21.55 37.75 -19.69
N MET A 738 -21.85 37.43 -20.96
CA MET A 738 -23.01 36.64 -21.36
C MET A 738 -22.66 35.68 -22.51
N ILE A 739 -23.43 34.60 -22.68
CA ILE A 739 -23.32 33.67 -23.81
C ILE A 739 -24.71 33.22 -24.27
N PHE A 740 -24.91 33.09 -25.59
CA PHE A 740 -26.15 32.58 -26.18
C PHE A 740 -25.91 31.89 -27.53
N GLU A 741 -26.89 31.09 -27.97
CA GLU A 741 -26.86 30.39 -29.25
C GLU A 741 -27.26 31.31 -30.41
N LEU A 742 -26.59 31.19 -31.55
CA LEU A 742 -26.95 31.79 -32.83
C LEU A 742 -27.42 30.68 -33.78
N LYS A 743 -28.56 30.86 -34.44
CA LYS A 743 -29.18 29.87 -35.32
C LYS A 743 -29.10 30.29 -36.80
N PRO A 744 -29.09 29.33 -37.74
CA PRO A 744 -29.17 29.64 -39.18
C PRO A 744 -30.48 30.35 -39.60
N THR A 745 -31.48 30.38 -38.73
CA THR A 745 -32.76 31.09 -38.91
C THR A 745 -32.73 32.54 -38.45
N ASP A 746 -31.66 32.98 -37.77
CA ASP A 746 -31.59 34.33 -37.20
C ASP A 746 -31.27 35.36 -38.28
N VAL A 747 -31.79 36.57 -38.11
CA VAL A 747 -31.62 37.66 -39.10
C VAL A 747 -30.48 38.58 -38.66
N PHE A 748 -29.45 38.64 -39.48
CA PHE A 748 -28.28 39.50 -39.30
C PHE A 748 -28.27 40.64 -40.31
N GLU A 749 -27.92 41.84 -39.86
CA GLU A 749 -28.04 43.06 -40.65
C GLU A 749 -26.82 43.97 -40.48
N SER A 750 -26.15 44.34 -41.59
CA SER A 750 -25.03 45.28 -41.52
C SER A 750 -25.54 46.72 -41.49
N PHE A 751 -25.03 47.52 -40.57
CA PHE A 751 -25.31 48.96 -40.50
C PHE A 751 -24.01 49.79 -40.43
N THR A 752 -24.12 51.06 -40.80
CA THR A 752 -23.09 52.07 -40.51
C THR A 752 -23.71 53.07 -39.54
N SER A 753 -23.07 53.28 -38.39
CA SER A 753 -23.59 54.20 -37.38
C SER A 753 -23.41 55.66 -37.83
N ARG A 754 -24.21 56.57 -37.24
CA ARG A 754 -24.04 58.02 -37.43
C ARG A 754 -22.68 58.56 -36.96
N GLN A 755 -21.91 57.76 -36.22
CA GLN A 755 -20.54 58.05 -35.78
C GLN A 755 -19.48 57.41 -36.70
N GLY A 756 -19.85 56.92 -37.89
CA GLY A 756 -18.95 56.31 -38.87
C GLY A 756 -18.50 54.87 -38.56
N ARG A 757 -18.98 54.27 -37.47
CA ARG A 757 -18.63 52.90 -37.08
C ARG A 757 -19.39 51.86 -37.90
N PHE A 758 -18.73 50.74 -38.20
CA PHE A 758 -19.34 49.62 -38.93
C PHE A 758 -19.93 48.62 -37.95
N GLY A 759 -21.13 48.12 -38.19
CA GLY A 759 -21.79 47.22 -37.24
C GLY A 759 -22.60 46.10 -37.87
N VAL A 760 -22.97 45.15 -37.02
CA VAL A 760 -23.93 44.09 -37.29
C VAL A 760 -25.01 44.14 -36.22
N ARG A 761 -26.28 44.19 -36.64
CA ARG A 761 -27.46 44.01 -35.80
C ARG A 761 -27.94 42.57 -35.90
N LEU A 762 -28.19 41.96 -34.76
CA LEU A 762 -28.91 40.71 -34.61
C LEU A 762 -30.36 41.12 -34.29
N VAL A 763 -31.30 40.78 -35.17
CA VAL A 763 -32.73 41.11 -35.01
C VAL A 763 -33.41 40.02 -34.18
N ASP A 764 -34.24 40.41 -33.20
CA ASP A 764 -34.95 39.49 -32.29
C ASP A 764 -34.02 38.43 -31.62
N ALA A 765 -32.84 38.87 -31.16
CA ALA A 765 -31.85 37.96 -30.59
C ALA A 765 -32.37 37.34 -29.29
N LYS A 766 -32.18 36.02 -29.13
CA LYS A 766 -32.73 35.24 -28.00
C LYS A 766 -31.63 34.89 -27.02
N PHE A 767 -31.71 35.43 -25.81
CA PHE A 767 -30.67 35.29 -24.80
C PHE A 767 -31.26 35.25 -23.37
N ALA A 768 -30.45 34.79 -22.43
CA ALA A 768 -30.66 35.03 -21.02
C ALA A 768 -29.81 36.25 -20.59
N LEU A 769 -30.37 37.15 -19.79
CA LEU A 769 -29.58 38.17 -19.10
C LEU A 769 -29.04 37.57 -17.79
N PRO A 770 -27.71 37.49 -17.60
CA PRO A 770 -27.13 37.09 -16.34
C PRO A 770 -27.63 38.01 -15.23
N LYS A 771 -28.16 37.41 -14.17
CA LYS A 771 -28.69 38.18 -13.04
C LYS A 771 -27.53 38.65 -12.17
N LYS A 772 -27.32 39.96 -12.06
CA LYS A 772 -26.60 40.55 -10.92
C LYS A 772 -27.45 40.39 -9.67
N VAL A 773 -27.34 39.23 -9.02
CA VAL A 773 -27.99 38.98 -7.74
C VAL A 773 -27.18 39.69 -6.66
N ALA A 774 -27.76 40.70 -6.01
CA ALA A 774 -27.11 41.49 -4.95
C ALA A 774 -26.89 40.72 -3.63
N LEU A 775 -27.04 39.39 -3.67
CA LEU A 775 -26.95 38.42 -2.58
C LEU A 775 -26.30 37.10 -3.07
N ALA A 776 -25.70 37.07 -4.26
CA ALA A 776 -24.92 35.92 -4.72
C ALA A 776 -23.53 35.96 -4.06
N ASP A 777 -23.43 35.26 -2.95
CA ASP A 777 -22.22 34.98 -2.17
C ASP A 777 -21.35 33.88 -2.86
N ASP A 778 -21.41 33.79 -4.20
CA ASP A 778 -21.00 32.62 -5.02
C ASP A 778 -19.82 32.88 -5.98
N GLY A 779 -19.22 34.07 -5.93
CA GLY A 779 -17.99 34.41 -6.67
C GLY A 779 -18.04 34.33 -8.20
N HIS A 780 -19.17 33.97 -8.81
CA HIS A 780 -19.24 33.52 -10.20
C HIS A 780 -19.32 34.64 -11.25
N GLU A 781 -19.38 35.92 -10.87
CA GLU A 781 -19.76 37.00 -11.80
C GLU A 781 -18.79 37.15 -12.99
N GLY A 782 -19.33 36.98 -14.21
CA GLY A 782 -18.61 37.19 -15.46
C GLY A 782 -17.86 35.97 -16.00
N PHE A 783 -18.06 34.78 -15.42
CA PHE A 783 -17.68 33.51 -16.04
C PHE A 783 -18.88 32.89 -16.77
N VAL A 784 -18.66 32.28 -17.93
CA VAL A 784 -19.70 31.64 -18.75
C VAL A 784 -19.40 30.16 -18.99
N ASP A 785 -20.43 29.31 -19.03
CA ASP A 785 -20.31 27.93 -19.49
C ASP A 785 -20.49 27.86 -21.02
N PHE A 786 -19.55 27.22 -21.71
CA PHE A 786 -19.59 27.03 -23.15
C PHE A 786 -20.39 25.77 -23.57
N ARG A 787 -20.73 24.88 -22.64
CA ARG A 787 -21.52 23.67 -22.88
C ARG A 787 -22.99 23.91 -22.59
N THR A 788 -23.33 24.15 -21.33
CA THR A 788 -24.70 24.40 -20.87
C THR A 788 -25.05 25.87 -21.10
N LEU A 789 -26.23 26.14 -21.66
CA LEU A 789 -26.76 27.49 -21.81
C LEU A 789 -28.01 27.64 -20.93
N GLU A 790 -28.16 28.81 -20.31
CA GLU A 790 -29.42 29.18 -19.67
C GLU A 790 -30.53 29.31 -20.72
N TYR A 791 -31.75 28.94 -20.34
CA TYR A 791 -32.92 29.06 -21.21
C TYR A 791 -33.19 30.54 -21.56
N PRO A 792 -33.31 30.92 -22.85
CA PRO A 792 -33.42 32.32 -23.25
C PRO A 792 -34.80 32.88 -22.89
N GLY A 793 -34.82 33.81 -21.93
CA GLY A 793 -36.02 34.49 -21.43
C GLY A 793 -36.25 35.90 -21.99
N GLU A 794 -35.28 36.49 -22.71
CA GLU A 794 -35.37 37.82 -23.30
C GLU A 794 -35.21 37.75 -24.82
N HIS A 795 -35.90 38.63 -25.54
CA HIS A 795 -35.94 38.72 -27.00
C HIS A 795 -35.88 40.21 -27.40
N ASP A 796 -34.70 40.68 -27.82
CA ASP A 796 -34.44 42.09 -28.15
C ASP A 796 -33.39 42.21 -29.28
N ASP A 797 -33.41 43.31 -30.03
CA ASP A 797 -32.36 43.64 -31.00
C ASP A 797 -31.00 43.89 -30.32
N ILE A 798 -29.94 43.23 -30.78
CA ILE A 798 -28.56 43.47 -30.34
C ILE A 798 -27.77 44.12 -31.47
N ALA A 799 -27.25 45.33 -31.25
CA ALA A 799 -26.37 46.03 -32.18
C ALA A 799 -24.91 45.99 -31.68
N ILE A 800 -24.02 45.46 -32.53
CA ILE A 800 -22.58 45.35 -32.29
C ILE A 800 -21.86 46.28 -33.26
N SER A 801 -20.96 47.15 -32.78
CA SER A 801 -20.19 48.07 -33.62
C SER A 801 -18.68 47.92 -33.46
N PHE A 802 -17.95 48.18 -34.53
CA PHE A 802 -16.50 48.09 -34.67
C PHE A 802 -15.96 49.38 -35.29
N ASP A 803 -14.78 49.82 -34.87
CA ASP A 803 -14.12 50.99 -35.46
C ASP A 803 -13.54 50.68 -36.87
N VAL A 804 -13.21 49.42 -37.14
CA VAL A 804 -12.54 48.96 -38.37
C VAL A 804 -13.48 48.07 -39.19
N ARG A 805 -13.59 48.37 -40.49
CA ARG A 805 -14.51 47.68 -41.41
C ARG A 805 -14.16 46.20 -41.56
N GLU A 806 -12.88 45.90 -41.70
CA GLU A 806 -12.32 44.58 -41.93
C GLU A 806 -12.56 43.65 -40.73
N VAL A 807 -12.59 44.22 -39.52
CA VAL A 807 -12.92 43.48 -38.29
C VAL A 807 -14.42 43.14 -38.28
N ARG A 808 -15.29 44.07 -38.69
CA ARG A 808 -16.73 43.81 -38.87
C ARG A 808 -17.01 42.78 -39.97
N ASP A 809 -16.29 42.84 -41.09
CA ASP A 809 -16.41 41.86 -42.18
C ASP A 809 -15.91 40.46 -41.74
N LYS A 810 -14.83 40.36 -40.94
CA LYS A 810 -14.40 39.10 -40.30
C LYS A 810 -15.43 38.53 -39.33
N PHE A 811 -16.04 39.39 -38.49
CA PHE A 811 -17.11 38.97 -37.57
C PHE A 811 -18.35 38.49 -38.33
N ALA A 812 -18.78 39.24 -39.35
CA ALA A 812 -19.91 38.88 -40.20
C ALA A 812 -19.71 37.52 -40.91
N GLY A 813 -18.49 37.23 -41.36
CA GLY A 813 -18.15 36.00 -42.08
C GLY A 813 -18.17 34.71 -41.25
N VAL A 814 -18.35 34.78 -39.92
CA VAL A 814 -18.43 33.59 -39.04
C VAL A 814 -19.83 33.35 -38.46
N LEU A 815 -20.82 34.17 -38.83
CA LEU A 815 -22.20 34.03 -38.37
C LEU A 815 -22.92 32.89 -39.12
N PRO A 816 -23.91 32.22 -38.52
CA PRO A 816 -24.56 31.04 -39.10
C PRO A 816 -25.51 31.34 -40.28
N ALA A 817 -25.81 32.62 -40.56
CA ALA A 817 -26.58 33.05 -41.72
C ALA A 817 -26.00 34.33 -42.34
N LEU A 818 -26.40 34.64 -43.58
CA LEU A 818 -25.90 35.78 -44.34
C LEU A 818 -26.31 37.11 -43.69
N VAL A 819 -25.37 38.07 -43.67
CA VAL A 819 -25.62 39.42 -43.17
C VAL A 819 -26.22 40.29 -44.28
N ASN A 820 -27.50 40.64 -44.13
CA ASN A 820 -28.23 41.50 -45.05
C ASN A 820 -27.69 42.94 -45.00
N LYS A 821 -27.55 43.58 -46.17
CA LYS A 821 -27.12 44.99 -46.24
C LYS A 821 -28.31 45.92 -46.05
N LEU A 822 -28.38 46.66 -44.94
CA LEU A 822 -29.28 47.83 -44.90
C LEU A 822 -28.69 48.98 -45.71
N HIS A 823 -29.48 49.45 -46.67
CA HIS A 823 -29.28 50.75 -47.28
C HIS A 823 -29.77 51.86 -46.34
N LYS A 824 -28.85 52.41 -45.52
CA LYS A 824 -28.97 53.63 -44.67
C LYS A 824 -30.15 53.70 -43.67
N VAL A 825 -29.81 53.94 -42.40
CA VAL A 825 -30.73 54.32 -41.29
C VAL A 825 -30.28 55.66 -40.67
#